data_AF-A0A5J4UMG4-F1
#
_entry.id   AF-A0A5J4UMG4-F1
#
_cell.length_a   1.000
_cell.length_b   1.000
_cell.length_c   1.000
_cell.angle_alpha   90.00
_cell.angle_beta   90.00
_cell.angle_gamma   90.00
#
_symmetry.space_group_name_H-M   'P 1'
#
loop_
_entity.id
_entity.type
_entity.pdbx_description
1 polymer ?
#
loop_
_entity_poly.entity_id
_entity_poly.type
_entity_poly.pdbx_seq_one_letter_code
_entity_poly.pdbx_strand_id
1 'polypeptide(L)'
;GYGGGIFITGDGNYDPSTKRLDLSGMQILDNSAEKSGQSLYVVMNKLKDWCQYGLSGEYVKGNYSDTLSNTNETEGIAKDQSSFNTLYPQEIQAQQNHLQYLWTTQIASLISVGVALNVSNTDAPLQFSIKGRGMIQEKLCVKLIEIGSKTSINLILVLKKANAIEVVYPPDDGSGAPITVTGDPQGEQTATFGMKDYQWYDSQKKYNILLSNDRKIFTGVEGKEDSGISLDVQELVGEEPKEEEEQKEIDSPGGFKLTMWMYILIGGVAFLIIVIVIIFICCICRHKRQKDRKQENIQMNTYNQTYKQEPYVPQSSPYSYNSPSSSNYVNQNQSQLQNQGNFSARMNQSSVYPQSLSQAGPEVDIVAQILNSQQNSARKERNPVMPAPAPIDPNAPFNTTWDKTDFEKVKKLGRGGFGTVWCMMERSTQRVVAIKVVDYDNEQAQQMILKERDIMLNIYESIKKSSPPGSFIHVVQPLGFFLSEDSTKAYLVLEFCSRGDMRKYITNMRESGTEISNKRAFELIAQIISAVDQLHANGIIHGDLKPENVLVMKDYRVKLSDFGLARKIEEGRDYLTAMGGTTFYLGPELLQNQVEQSQGAQKLMQTPAADIWAIGVMIFELLAQRHPFFDAKDGNLPLLELARRITVEKPAELPSHYSENLRKLIRNMLTKDPSRRITSADILEIPEVAECLTRQ
;
A
#
# COMPACT_ATOMS: atom_id res chain seq x y z
N GLY A 1 53.52 -7.76 -11.11
CA GLY A 1 53.04 -6.48 -10.55
C GLY A 1 52.12 -6.75 -9.38
N TYR A 2 51.60 -5.73 -8.71
CA TYR A 2 50.41 -5.88 -7.87
C TYR A 2 49.20 -6.03 -8.80
N GLY A 3 48.46 -7.14 -8.70
CA GLY A 3 47.20 -7.34 -9.44
C GLY A 3 47.18 -8.54 -10.40
N GLY A 4 46.04 -8.68 -11.08
CA GLY A 4 45.80 -9.71 -12.09
C GLY A 4 46.50 -9.44 -13.43
N GLY A 5 46.23 -10.27 -14.44
CA GLY A 5 46.71 -10.06 -15.82
C GLY A 5 46.40 -8.66 -16.36
N ILE A 6 45.33 -8.04 -15.84
CA ILE A 6 45.01 -6.63 -16.00
C ILE A 6 44.81 -6.01 -14.61
N PHE A 7 45.57 -4.96 -14.30
CA PHE A 7 45.39 -4.15 -13.10
C PHE A 7 44.89 -2.77 -13.51
N ILE A 8 43.68 -2.43 -13.09
CA ILE A 8 43.07 -1.12 -13.37
C ILE A 8 43.10 -0.30 -12.10
N THR A 9 43.70 0.89 -12.20
CA THR A 9 43.70 1.88 -11.13
C THR A 9 43.40 3.26 -11.72
N GLY A 10 42.91 4.17 -10.89
CA GLY A 10 42.59 5.52 -11.33
C GLY A 10 42.69 6.54 -10.21
N ASP A 11 43.08 7.75 -10.60
CA ASP A 11 43.09 8.91 -9.72
C ASP A 11 41.71 9.59 -9.71
N GLY A 12 41.25 9.95 -8.52
CA GLY A 12 39.98 10.66 -8.33
C GLY A 12 38.73 9.80 -8.54
N ASN A 13 37.61 10.45 -8.85
CA ASN A 13 36.30 9.80 -8.92
C ASN A 13 35.95 9.49 -10.38
N TYR A 14 36.33 8.30 -10.87
CA TYR A 14 35.80 7.80 -12.14
C TYR A 14 34.27 7.83 -12.11
N ASP A 15 33.66 8.25 -13.22
CA ASP A 15 32.21 8.27 -13.38
C ASP A 15 31.77 7.19 -14.37
N PRO A 16 31.15 6.09 -13.89
CA PRO A 16 30.64 5.01 -14.73
C PRO A 16 29.68 5.45 -15.83
N SER A 17 28.95 6.54 -15.63
CA SER A 17 27.99 7.07 -16.62
C SER A 17 28.67 7.52 -17.93
N THR A 18 29.96 7.84 -17.88
CA THR A 18 30.73 8.28 -19.05
C THR A 18 31.02 7.16 -20.05
N LYS A 19 30.85 5.89 -19.65
CA LYS A 19 31.17 4.69 -20.44
C LYS A 19 32.59 4.65 -21.01
N ARG A 20 33.51 5.44 -20.43
CA ARG A 20 34.90 5.50 -20.90
C ARG A 20 35.68 4.22 -20.57
N LEU A 21 35.30 3.54 -19.50
CA LEU A 21 35.80 2.22 -19.14
C LEU A 21 34.70 1.19 -19.41
N ASP A 22 34.81 0.56 -20.57
CA ASP A 22 33.93 -0.51 -21.04
C ASP A 22 34.80 -1.72 -21.38
N LEU A 23 34.69 -2.75 -20.55
CA LEU A 23 35.39 -4.02 -20.80
C LEU A 23 34.49 -5.03 -21.52
N SER A 24 33.27 -4.67 -21.92
CA SER A 24 32.35 -5.60 -22.60
C SER A 24 33.02 -6.20 -23.84
N GLY A 25 32.94 -7.53 -23.97
CA GLY A 25 33.59 -8.28 -25.06
C GLY A 25 35.10 -8.52 -24.89
N MET A 26 35.74 -8.01 -23.83
CA MET A 26 37.14 -8.31 -23.53
C MET A 26 37.32 -9.79 -23.14
N GLN A 27 38.29 -10.47 -23.75
CA GLN A 27 38.63 -11.86 -23.41
C GLN A 27 39.59 -11.89 -22.21
N ILE A 28 39.10 -12.36 -21.05
CA ILE A 28 39.84 -12.36 -19.78
C ILE A 28 40.20 -13.76 -19.26
N LEU A 29 39.95 -14.81 -20.05
CA LEU A 29 40.24 -16.21 -19.68
C LEU A 29 41.74 -16.52 -19.71
N ASP A 30 42.21 -17.34 -18.75
CA ASP A 30 43.57 -17.89 -18.66
C ASP A 30 44.72 -16.87 -18.54
N ASN A 31 44.41 -15.64 -18.11
CA ASN A 31 45.44 -14.65 -17.79
C ASN A 31 46.02 -14.91 -16.39
N SER A 32 47.34 -14.94 -16.27
CA SER A 32 48.02 -15.13 -14.99
C SER A 32 49.08 -14.05 -14.73
N ALA A 33 49.30 -13.74 -13.46
CA ALA A 33 50.33 -12.81 -13.01
C ALA A 33 51.23 -13.48 -11.97
N GLU A 34 52.52 -13.09 -11.95
CA GLU A 34 53.55 -13.71 -11.10
C GLU A 34 53.29 -13.61 -9.58
N LYS A 35 52.44 -12.66 -9.14
CA LYS A 35 52.03 -12.50 -7.74
C LYS A 35 50.53 -12.18 -7.67
N SER A 36 49.77 -12.99 -6.93
CA SER A 36 48.30 -12.89 -6.79
C SER A 36 47.54 -13.03 -8.12
N GLY A 37 47.89 -14.06 -8.91
CA GLY A 37 47.45 -14.30 -10.29
C GLY A 37 45.93 -14.47 -10.46
N GLN A 38 45.25 -13.35 -10.70
CA GLN A 38 43.86 -13.26 -11.13
C GLN A 38 43.80 -12.67 -12.54
N SER A 39 42.64 -12.67 -13.19
CA SER A 39 42.53 -12.10 -14.54
C SER A 39 42.39 -10.58 -14.54
N LEU A 40 41.58 -10.02 -13.63
CA LEU A 40 41.28 -8.60 -13.52
C LEU A 40 41.23 -8.17 -12.05
N TYR A 41 42.00 -7.14 -11.70
CA TYR A 41 41.97 -6.53 -10.37
C TYR A 41 41.80 -5.02 -10.46
N VAL A 42 40.83 -4.46 -9.73
CA VAL A 42 40.38 -3.08 -9.92
C VAL A 42 40.42 -2.29 -8.61
N VAL A 43 41.05 -1.12 -8.66
CA VAL A 43 41.08 -0.18 -7.53
C VAL A 43 40.51 1.16 -7.96
N MET A 44 39.31 1.48 -7.50
CA MET A 44 38.64 2.74 -7.79
C MET A 44 37.55 3.08 -6.78
N ASN A 45 37.30 4.37 -6.52
CA ASN A 45 36.27 4.80 -5.57
C ASN A 45 34.85 4.34 -5.94
N LYS A 46 34.50 4.36 -7.24
CA LYS A 46 33.17 4.01 -7.75
C LYS A 46 33.08 2.56 -8.26
N LEU A 47 33.77 1.64 -7.59
CA LEU A 47 33.85 0.24 -8.02
C LEU A 47 32.47 -0.42 -8.11
N LYS A 48 31.66 -0.30 -7.06
CA LYS A 48 30.30 -0.85 -7.02
C LYS A 48 29.39 -0.23 -8.08
N ASP A 49 29.45 1.09 -8.24
CA ASP A 49 28.63 1.80 -9.22
C ASP A 49 28.99 1.36 -10.65
N TRP A 50 30.26 1.10 -10.93
CA TRP A 50 30.69 0.56 -12.22
C TRP A 50 30.22 -0.88 -12.43
N CYS A 51 30.32 -1.75 -11.42
CA CYS A 51 29.78 -3.11 -11.47
C CYS A 51 28.25 -3.15 -11.66
N GLN A 52 27.52 -2.20 -11.10
CA GLN A 52 26.06 -2.13 -11.17
C GLN A 52 25.55 -1.35 -12.38
N TYR A 53 26.46 -0.74 -13.14
CA TYR A 53 26.09 -0.01 -14.34
C TYR A 53 25.71 -0.98 -15.47
N GLY A 54 24.59 -0.69 -16.16
CA GLY A 54 24.02 -1.58 -17.17
C GLY A 54 23.02 -2.59 -16.60
N LEU A 55 22.73 -3.65 -17.36
CA LEU A 55 21.68 -4.62 -16.99
C LEU A 55 22.15 -5.70 -16.01
N SER A 56 23.40 -6.17 -16.16
CA SER A 56 23.95 -7.31 -15.40
C SER A 56 25.49 -7.26 -15.33
N GLY A 57 26.11 -6.11 -15.06
CA GLY A 57 27.58 -5.97 -15.00
C GLY A 57 28.30 -6.09 -16.33
N GLU A 58 27.59 -5.85 -17.44
CA GLU A 58 28.08 -6.04 -18.82
C GLU A 58 29.39 -5.28 -19.12
N TYR A 59 29.60 -4.12 -18.49
CA TYR A 59 30.78 -3.27 -18.68
C TYR A 59 32.02 -3.72 -17.88
N VAL A 60 31.84 -4.64 -16.92
CA VAL A 60 32.92 -5.11 -16.03
C VAL A 60 33.25 -6.58 -16.26
N LYS A 61 32.27 -7.36 -16.71
CA LYS A 61 32.39 -8.81 -16.92
C LYS A 61 33.36 -9.20 -18.03
N GLY A 62 33.53 -8.37 -19.07
CA GLY A 62 34.18 -8.84 -20.29
C GLY A 62 33.48 -10.08 -20.86
N ASN A 63 34.21 -11.18 -21.04
CA ASN A 63 33.69 -12.49 -21.43
C ASN A 63 33.47 -13.46 -20.25
N TYR A 64 33.42 -12.95 -19.02
CA TYR A 64 33.15 -13.74 -17.82
C TYR A 64 31.84 -14.54 -17.96
N SER A 65 31.92 -15.85 -17.73
CA SER A 65 30.78 -16.76 -17.76
C SER A 65 30.63 -17.49 -16.42
N ASP A 66 29.42 -17.51 -15.88
CA ASP A 66 29.11 -18.24 -14.63
C ASP A 66 29.34 -19.77 -14.73
N THR A 67 29.57 -20.30 -15.94
CA THR A 67 29.80 -21.75 -16.19
C THR A 67 31.26 -22.13 -16.38
N LEU A 68 32.12 -21.21 -16.83
CA LEU A 68 33.50 -21.50 -17.27
C LEU A 68 34.55 -20.63 -16.57
N SER A 69 34.16 -19.51 -15.97
CA SER A 69 35.06 -18.56 -15.29
C SER A 69 35.09 -18.82 -13.78
N ASN A 70 36.26 -18.62 -13.17
CA ASN A 70 36.42 -18.75 -11.73
C ASN A 70 36.07 -17.42 -11.04
N THR A 71 35.29 -17.45 -9.96
CA THR A 71 34.86 -16.26 -9.21
C THR A 71 36.03 -15.41 -8.71
N ASN A 72 37.20 -16.02 -8.53
CA ASN A 72 38.42 -15.37 -8.06
C ASN A 72 39.19 -14.67 -9.20
N GLU A 73 38.73 -14.74 -10.45
CA GLU A 73 39.40 -14.10 -11.59
C GLU A 73 39.17 -12.59 -11.64
N THR A 74 38.12 -12.08 -10.98
CA THR A 74 37.76 -10.66 -11.00
C THR A 74 37.52 -10.12 -9.59
N GLU A 75 38.39 -9.23 -9.13
CA GLU A 75 38.32 -8.65 -7.79
C GLU A 75 38.58 -7.14 -7.81
N GLY A 76 38.23 -6.46 -6.72
CA GLY A 76 38.61 -5.07 -6.55
C GLY A 76 38.36 -4.48 -5.17
N ILE A 77 38.87 -3.27 -5.00
CA ILE A 77 38.73 -2.44 -3.79
C ILE A 77 38.17 -1.07 -4.15
N ALA A 78 37.19 -0.62 -3.36
CA ALA A 78 36.56 0.68 -3.51
C ALA A 78 37.41 1.83 -2.90
N LYS A 79 38.59 2.09 -3.46
CA LYS A 79 39.50 3.18 -3.04
C LYS A 79 40.16 3.85 -4.24
N ASP A 80 40.62 5.08 -4.05
CA ASP A 80 41.51 5.74 -5.01
C ASP A 80 42.92 5.16 -4.92
N GLN A 81 43.69 5.37 -6.00
CA GLN A 81 45.05 4.87 -6.12
C GLN A 81 45.96 5.33 -4.97
N SER A 82 45.86 6.61 -4.57
CA SER A 82 46.73 7.17 -3.53
C SER A 82 46.47 6.52 -2.16
N SER A 83 45.20 6.35 -1.79
CA SER A 83 44.80 5.65 -0.57
C SER A 83 45.18 4.18 -0.60
N PHE A 84 44.95 3.48 -1.73
CA PHE A 84 45.31 2.06 -1.88
C PHE A 84 46.82 1.83 -1.74
N ASN A 85 47.65 2.71 -2.29
CA ASN A 85 49.11 2.61 -2.18
C ASN A 85 49.63 2.76 -0.75
N THR A 86 48.83 3.29 0.18
CA THR A 86 49.19 3.37 1.61
C THR A 86 48.82 2.13 2.41
N LEU A 87 48.04 1.20 1.83
CA LEU A 87 47.57 0.00 2.52
C LEU A 87 48.65 -1.08 2.62
N TYR A 88 48.66 -1.77 3.76
CA TYR A 88 49.43 -2.98 3.93
C TYR A 88 48.75 -4.18 3.24
N PRO A 89 49.50 -5.23 2.85
CA PRO A 89 48.95 -6.39 2.16
C PRO A 89 47.78 -7.08 2.90
N GLN A 90 47.79 -7.16 4.24
CA GLN A 90 46.67 -7.73 4.99
C GLN A 90 45.40 -6.88 4.89
N GLU A 91 45.55 -5.55 4.82
CA GLU A 91 44.42 -4.63 4.69
C GLU A 91 43.82 -4.67 3.30
N ILE A 92 44.65 -4.88 2.27
CA ILE A 92 44.20 -5.14 0.90
C ILE A 92 43.39 -6.44 0.87
N GLN A 93 43.93 -7.51 1.46
CA GLN A 93 43.25 -8.81 1.50
C GLN A 93 41.92 -8.77 2.27
N ALA A 94 41.82 -7.94 3.31
CA ALA A 94 40.58 -7.75 4.07
C ALA A 94 39.53 -6.89 3.36
N GLN A 95 39.95 -6.01 2.43
CA GLN A 95 39.06 -5.05 1.76
C GLN A 95 38.67 -5.44 0.33
N GLN A 96 39.43 -6.35 -0.30
CA GLN A 96 39.12 -6.82 -1.63
C GLN A 96 37.86 -7.68 -1.65
N ASN A 97 37.06 -7.52 -2.69
CA ASN A 97 35.84 -8.29 -2.91
C ASN A 97 35.75 -8.74 -4.36
N HIS A 98 35.17 -9.93 -4.59
CA HIS A 98 34.86 -10.40 -5.92
C HIS A 98 33.80 -9.52 -6.57
N LEU A 99 34.05 -9.08 -7.80
CA LEU A 99 33.18 -8.12 -8.47
C LEU A 99 31.81 -8.73 -8.82
N GLN A 100 31.71 -10.06 -8.89
CA GLN A 100 30.47 -10.78 -9.18
C GLN A 100 29.32 -10.48 -8.21
N TYR A 101 29.64 -10.28 -6.94
CA TYR A 101 28.64 -9.95 -5.91
C TYR A 101 28.09 -8.54 -6.05
N LEU A 102 28.79 -7.66 -6.77
CA LEU A 102 28.35 -6.29 -6.95
C LEU A 102 27.37 -6.16 -8.12
N TRP A 103 27.37 -7.05 -9.12
CA TRP A 103 26.67 -6.83 -10.40
C TRP A 103 25.38 -7.65 -10.69
N THR A 104 24.86 -8.45 -9.75
CA THR A 104 23.70 -9.36 -9.98
C THR A 104 22.40 -8.80 -9.37
N THR A 105 21.30 -8.71 -10.14
CA THR A 105 20.10 -7.89 -9.82
C THR A 105 18.78 -8.64 -9.55
N GLN A 106 18.73 -9.99 -9.45
CA GLN A 106 17.46 -10.73 -9.30
C GLN A 106 17.34 -11.47 -7.94
N ILE A 107 16.79 -10.77 -6.94
CA ILE A 107 16.56 -11.27 -5.58
C ILE A 107 15.20 -11.99 -5.51
N ALA A 108 15.17 -13.21 -4.98
CA ALA A 108 13.92 -13.96 -4.78
C ALA A 108 13.05 -13.27 -3.71
N SER A 109 11.72 -13.32 -3.82
CA SER A 109 10.82 -12.68 -2.83
C SER A 109 9.56 -13.49 -2.56
N LEU A 110 9.11 -13.45 -1.29
CA LEU A 110 7.95 -14.20 -0.80
C LEU A 110 6.62 -13.45 -0.95
N ILE A 111 5.55 -14.17 -1.27
CA ILE A 111 4.16 -13.68 -1.29
C ILE A 111 3.31 -14.44 -0.28
N SER A 112 3.30 -15.78 -0.34
CA SER A 112 2.53 -16.62 0.60
C SER A 112 3.13 -18.01 0.72
N VAL A 113 2.90 -18.69 1.85
CA VAL A 113 3.37 -20.06 2.10
C VAL A 113 2.25 -20.90 2.68
N GLY A 114 2.08 -22.11 2.15
CA GLY A 114 1.23 -23.16 2.70
C GLY A 114 2.05 -24.41 3.01
N VAL A 115 1.77 -25.04 4.15
CA VAL A 115 2.44 -26.27 4.58
C VAL A 115 1.39 -27.30 4.99
N ALA A 116 1.53 -28.54 4.53
CA ALA A 116 0.63 -29.64 4.88
C ALA A 116 1.39 -30.83 5.48
N LEU A 117 0.88 -31.35 6.60
CA LEU A 117 1.37 -32.54 7.30
C LEU A 117 0.32 -33.65 7.23
N ASN A 118 0.69 -34.83 6.76
CA ASN A 118 -0.21 -35.99 6.81
C ASN A 118 -0.01 -36.74 8.14
N VAL A 119 -1.01 -36.67 9.03
CA VAL A 119 -0.91 -37.27 10.37
C VAL A 119 -1.18 -38.78 10.39
N SER A 120 -1.75 -39.35 9.32
CA SER A 120 -2.00 -40.80 9.22
C SER A 120 -0.82 -41.60 8.65
N ASN A 121 0.21 -40.93 8.14
CA ASN A 121 1.44 -41.54 7.66
C ASN A 121 2.65 -40.74 8.15
N THR A 122 3.27 -41.20 9.24
CA THR A 122 4.40 -40.52 9.89
C THR A 122 5.66 -40.47 9.02
N ASP A 123 5.75 -41.30 7.98
CA ASP A 123 6.86 -41.31 7.02
C ASP A 123 6.61 -40.38 5.82
N ALA A 124 5.43 -39.76 5.74
CA ALA A 124 5.12 -38.81 4.69
C ALA A 124 5.89 -37.49 4.88
N PRO A 125 6.48 -36.92 3.81
CA PRO A 125 7.18 -35.65 3.90
C PRO A 125 6.23 -34.49 4.19
N LEU A 126 6.71 -33.49 4.93
CA LEU A 126 6.06 -32.20 5.10
C LEU A 126 6.04 -31.47 3.74
N GLN A 127 4.86 -31.18 3.21
CA GLN A 127 4.68 -30.62 1.87
C GLN A 127 4.60 -29.11 1.91
N PHE A 128 5.48 -28.43 1.16
CA PHE A 128 5.53 -26.98 1.05
C PHE A 128 5.00 -26.50 -0.31
N SER A 129 4.19 -25.46 -0.27
CA SER A 129 3.77 -24.68 -1.45
C SER A 129 3.99 -23.20 -1.18
N ILE A 130 4.89 -22.60 -1.96
CA ILE A 130 5.35 -21.23 -1.81
C ILE A 130 4.95 -20.44 -3.05
N LYS A 131 4.35 -19.27 -2.86
CA LYS A 131 4.18 -18.28 -3.94
C LYS A 131 5.16 -17.13 -3.74
N GLY A 132 5.79 -16.70 -4.83
CA GLY A 132 6.85 -15.70 -4.79
C GLY A 132 7.18 -15.14 -6.17
N ARG A 133 8.22 -14.33 -6.26
CA ARG A 133 8.76 -13.76 -7.50
C ARG A 133 10.27 -13.86 -7.53
N GLY A 134 10.85 -13.84 -8.73
CA GLY A 134 12.30 -13.90 -8.91
C GLY A 134 12.90 -15.22 -8.43
N MET A 135 12.10 -16.28 -8.38
CA MET A 135 12.52 -17.63 -7.97
C MET A 135 13.11 -18.35 -9.18
N ILE A 136 14.30 -18.92 -9.04
CA ILE A 136 14.98 -19.59 -10.15
C ILE A 136 14.92 -21.11 -9.93
N GLN A 137 14.37 -21.83 -10.92
CA GLN A 137 14.35 -23.30 -10.96
C GLN A 137 15.76 -23.86 -10.70
N GLU A 138 15.85 -24.90 -9.87
CA GLU A 138 17.11 -25.57 -9.45
C GLU A 138 18.09 -24.75 -8.61
N LYS A 139 17.96 -23.42 -8.57
CA LYS A 139 18.81 -22.53 -7.75
C LYS A 139 18.13 -22.07 -6.46
N LEU A 140 16.80 -22.07 -6.44
CA LEU A 140 16.03 -21.64 -5.28
C LEU A 140 16.32 -22.54 -4.07
N CYS A 141 16.60 -21.88 -2.95
CA CYS A 141 16.67 -22.47 -1.64
C CYS A 141 15.82 -21.65 -0.66
N VAL A 142 15.49 -22.29 0.45
CA VAL A 142 14.60 -21.81 1.48
C VAL A 142 15.34 -21.88 2.80
N LYS A 143 15.27 -20.83 3.61
CA LYS A 143 15.71 -20.84 5.01
C LYS A 143 14.50 -20.76 5.94
N LEU A 144 14.44 -21.69 6.88
CA LEU A 144 13.45 -21.76 7.94
C LEU A 144 14.09 -21.34 9.26
N ILE A 145 13.45 -20.42 9.99
CA ILE A 145 14.00 -19.84 11.23
C ILE A 145 12.96 -19.99 12.33
N GLU A 146 13.31 -20.64 13.45
CA GLU A 146 12.48 -20.67 14.65
C GLU A 146 12.37 -19.27 15.28
N ILE A 147 11.15 -18.77 15.44
CA ILE A 147 10.87 -17.41 15.97
C ILE A 147 10.26 -17.41 17.38
N GLY A 148 9.97 -18.56 17.98
CA GLY A 148 9.56 -18.70 19.39
C GLY A 148 8.34 -19.61 19.63
N SER A 149 7.83 -19.63 20.86
CA SER A 149 6.69 -20.47 21.27
C SER A 149 5.32 -19.86 20.91
N LYS A 150 4.34 -20.72 20.57
CA LYS A 150 2.95 -20.31 20.28
C LYS A 150 2.20 -19.77 21.52
N THR A 151 2.60 -20.13 22.75
CA THR A 151 1.91 -19.76 24.00
C THR A 151 2.45 -18.50 24.70
N SER A 152 3.50 -17.86 24.18
CA SER A 152 4.03 -16.61 24.75
C SER A 152 3.28 -15.39 24.21
N ILE A 153 2.62 -14.64 25.09
CA ILE A 153 1.96 -13.36 24.78
C ILE A 153 3.03 -12.26 24.82
N ASN A 154 3.34 -11.66 23.66
CA ASN A 154 4.41 -10.68 23.35
C ASN A 154 5.81 -11.29 23.12
N LEU A 155 6.42 -11.09 21.95
CA LEU A 155 7.25 -9.94 21.58
C LEU A 155 7.86 -10.16 20.16
N ILE A 156 8.08 -9.05 19.47
CA ILE A 156 9.05 -8.77 18.39
C ILE A 156 10.04 -9.91 18.04
N LEU A 157 10.13 -10.22 16.73
CA LEU A 157 11.19 -11.01 16.11
C LEU A 157 12.57 -10.57 16.59
N VAL A 158 13.21 -11.38 17.42
CA VAL A 158 14.64 -11.32 17.71
C VAL A 158 15.34 -12.21 16.69
N LEU A 159 15.84 -11.64 15.59
CA LEU A 159 16.72 -12.35 14.63
C LEU A 159 18.18 -12.46 15.09
N LYS A 160 18.41 -12.53 16.41
CA LYS A 160 19.74 -12.82 17.00
C LYS A 160 19.60 -13.58 18.33
N LYS A 161 18.90 -14.70 18.33
CA LYS A 161 19.13 -15.72 19.37
C LYS A 161 20.19 -16.68 18.85
N ALA A 162 21.33 -16.73 19.52
CA ALA A 162 22.47 -17.59 19.20
C ALA A 162 22.17 -19.12 19.19
N ASN A 163 20.91 -19.53 19.44
CA ASN A 163 20.46 -20.92 19.52
C ASN A 163 19.13 -21.16 18.75
N ALA A 164 18.73 -20.27 17.83
CA ALA A 164 17.53 -20.52 17.01
C ALA A 164 17.83 -21.62 15.97
N ILE A 165 16.93 -22.58 15.82
CA ILE A 165 17.07 -23.61 14.78
C ILE A 165 16.91 -22.93 13.42
N GLU A 166 17.97 -22.99 12.62
CA GLU A 166 17.98 -22.58 11.20
C GLU A 166 18.11 -23.82 10.33
N VAL A 167 17.17 -24.01 9.41
CA VAL A 167 17.22 -25.11 8.43
C VAL A 167 17.20 -24.53 7.04
N VAL A 168 18.19 -24.88 6.22
CA VAL A 168 18.24 -24.51 4.80
C VAL A 168 17.89 -25.72 3.93
N TYR A 169 16.95 -25.54 3.01
CA TYR A 169 16.50 -26.57 2.09
C TYR A 169 16.66 -26.10 0.63
N PRO A 170 17.11 -26.94 -0.32
CA PRO A 170 17.64 -28.29 -0.11
C PRO A 170 18.91 -28.29 0.77
N PRO A 171 19.26 -29.35 1.49
CA PRO A 171 20.50 -29.41 2.26
C PRO A 171 21.75 -29.33 1.36
N ASP A 172 22.88 -28.87 1.92
CA ASP A 172 24.14 -28.73 1.16
C ASP A 172 24.79 -30.06 0.79
N ASP A 173 24.42 -31.16 1.46
CA ASP A 173 24.92 -32.52 1.19
C ASP A 173 24.24 -33.21 -0.01
N GLY A 174 23.28 -32.54 -0.64
CA GLY A 174 22.56 -33.05 -1.82
C GLY A 174 21.50 -34.12 -1.52
N SER A 175 21.20 -34.40 -0.25
CA SER A 175 20.20 -35.40 0.16
C SER A 175 18.75 -34.98 -0.12
N GLY A 176 18.48 -33.67 -0.26
CA GLY A 176 17.15 -33.12 -0.52
C GLY A 176 16.82 -32.99 -2.00
N ALA A 177 15.57 -33.30 -2.37
CA ALA A 177 15.08 -33.07 -3.72
C ALA A 177 15.06 -31.56 -4.06
N PRO A 178 15.40 -31.17 -5.30
CA PRO A 178 15.38 -29.77 -5.72
C PRO A 178 13.97 -29.17 -5.62
N ILE A 179 13.90 -27.85 -5.40
CA ILE A 179 12.62 -27.13 -5.33
C ILE A 179 12.08 -26.93 -6.76
N THR A 180 10.87 -27.40 -7.00
CA THR A 180 10.19 -27.24 -8.30
C THR A 180 9.47 -25.91 -8.34
N VAL A 181 9.87 -25.02 -9.24
CA VAL A 181 9.32 -23.69 -9.51
C VAL A 181 8.54 -23.73 -10.82
N THR A 182 7.29 -23.28 -10.78
CA THR A 182 6.37 -23.20 -11.92
C THR A 182 5.77 -21.79 -12.01
N GLY A 183 5.41 -21.34 -13.21
CA GLY A 183 4.87 -20.00 -13.44
C GLY A 183 5.77 -19.12 -14.31
N ASP A 184 5.32 -17.89 -14.55
CA ASP A 184 6.01 -16.96 -15.45
C ASP A 184 7.29 -16.43 -14.78
N PRO A 185 8.48 -16.56 -15.41
CA PRO A 185 9.74 -16.00 -14.92
C PRO A 185 9.72 -14.47 -14.72
N GLN A 186 8.81 -13.76 -15.38
CA GLN A 186 8.62 -12.31 -15.23
C GLN A 186 7.45 -11.96 -14.28
N GLY A 187 6.76 -12.96 -13.73
CA GLY A 187 5.54 -12.81 -12.94
C GLY A 187 5.56 -13.54 -11.59
N GLU A 188 4.38 -13.90 -11.10
CA GLU A 188 4.22 -14.75 -9.90
C GLU A 188 4.55 -16.19 -10.24
N GLN A 189 5.37 -16.80 -9.39
CA GLN A 189 5.81 -18.18 -9.50
C GLN A 189 5.36 -18.97 -8.26
N THR A 190 5.16 -20.27 -8.43
CA THR A 190 4.83 -21.23 -7.39
C THR A 190 5.96 -22.24 -7.26
N ALA A 191 6.56 -22.32 -6.08
CA ALA A 191 7.61 -23.26 -5.71
C ALA A 191 7.06 -24.36 -4.78
N THR A 192 7.34 -25.63 -5.07
CA THR A 192 6.84 -26.79 -4.30
C THR A 192 7.94 -27.79 -4.01
N PHE A 193 7.97 -28.34 -2.80
CA PHE A 193 8.90 -29.39 -2.39
C PHE A 193 8.39 -30.13 -1.14
N GLY A 194 8.90 -31.33 -0.90
CA GLY A 194 8.60 -32.12 0.30
C GLY A 194 9.85 -32.37 1.14
N MET A 195 9.79 -32.14 2.44
CA MET A 195 10.87 -32.42 3.39
C MET A 195 10.58 -33.70 4.17
N LYS A 196 11.43 -34.72 4.08
CA LYS A 196 11.30 -35.97 4.87
C LYS A 196 11.89 -35.84 6.28
N ASP A 197 13.02 -35.15 6.40
CA ASP A 197 13.73 -34.99 7.67
C ASP A 197 13.30 -33.70 8.39
N TYR A 198 12.08 -33.69 8.91
CA TYR A 198 11.50 -32.53 9.62
C TYR A 198 11.48 -32.68 11.15
N GLN A 199 12.43 -33.41 11.73
CA GLN A 199 12.57 -33.56 13.19
C GLN A 199 12.81 -32.24 13.93
N TRP A 200 13.19 -31.18 13.20
CA TRP A 200 13.32 -29.82 13.71
C TRP A 200 11.97 -29.14 13.98
N TYR A 201 10.86 -29.65 13.43
CA TYR A 201 9.53 -29.06 13.55
C TYR A 201 8.87 -29.47 14.87
N ASP A 202 8.43 -28.48 15.62
CA ASP A 202 7.66 -28.62 16.86
C ASP A 202 6.33 -27.87 16.71
N SER A 203 5.21 -28.58 16.89
CA SER A 203 3.86 -28.03 16.74
C SER A 203 3.55 -26.91 17.74
N GLN A 204 4.31 -26.79 18.84
CA GLN A 204 4.17 -25.74 19.85
C GLN A 204 4.99 -24.49 19.54
N LYS A 205 5.78 -24.49 18.46
CA LYS A 205 6.67 -23.38 18.06
C LYS A 205 6.21 -22.70 16.77
N LYS A 206 6.69 -21.48 16.55
CA LYS A 206 6.48 -20.68 15.34
C LYS A 206 7.78 -20.61 14.55
N TYR A 207 7.66 -20.67 13.23
CA TYR A 207 8.78 -20.62 12.29
C TYR A 207 8.48 -19.61 11.19
N ASN A 208 9.51 -18.91 10.72
CA ASN A 208 9.46 -18.04 9.54
C ASN A 208 10.24 -18.67 8.39
N ILE A 209 9.88 -18.28 7.17
CA ILE A 209 10.51 -18.72 5.93
C ILE A 209 11.10 -17.55 5.13
N LEU A 210 12.25 -17.78 4.50
CA LEU A 210 12.97 -16.86 3.61
C LEU A 210 13.43 -17.62 2.35
N LEU A 211 13.66 -16.90 1.25
CA LEU A 211 14.09 -17.43 -0.05
C LEU A 211 15.47 -16.91 -0.44
N SER A 212 16.20 -17.70 -1.19
CA SER A 212 17.46 -17.28 -1.82
C SER A 212 17.69 -18.08 -3.10
N ASN A 213 18.28 -17.45 -4.12
CA ASN A 213 18.74 -18.17 -5.32
C ASN A 213 20.23 -18.52 -5.27
N ASP A 214 20.95 -18.05 -4.24
CA ASP A 214 22.40 -18.15 -4.14
C ASP A 214 22.89 -18.73 -2.80
N ARG A 215 21.95 -19.11 -1.92
CA ARG A 215 22.18 -19.60 -0.54
C ARG A 215 22.92 -18.61 0.38
N LYS A 216 23.13 -17.37 -0.06
CA LYS A 216 23.88 -16.34 0.70
C LYS A 216 22.94 -15.27 1.21
N ILE A 217 22.08 -14.75 0.34
CA ILE A 217 21.16 -13.66 0.66
C ILE A 217 19.74 -14.25 0.77
N PHE A 218 19.25 -14.37 2.00
CA PHE A 218 17.92 -14.89 2.29
C PHE A 218 16.94 -13.77 2.54
N THR A 219 15.84 -13.77 1.80
CA THR A 219 14.92 -12.64 1.70
C THR A 219 13.46 -13.07 1.78
N GLY A 220 12.67 -12.21 2.38
CA GLY A 220 11.27 -12.40 2.72
C GLY A 220 10.31 -11.72 1.74
N VAL A 221 9.23 -11.18 2.29
CA VAL A 221 8.26 -10.37 1.55
C VAL A 221 8.96 -9.16 0.92
N GLU A 222 8.68 -8.91 -0.36
CA GLU A 222 9.32 -7.85 -1.17
C GLU A 222 10.87 -7.95 -1.28
N GLY A 223 11.47 -9.11 -1.00
CA GLY A 223 12.93 -9.28 -1.15
C GLY A 223 13.75 -8.68 0.01
N LYS A 224 13.13 -8.44 1.18
CA LYS A 224 13.78 -7.91 2.38
C LYS A 224 14.24 -9.02 3.33
N GLU A 225 15.47 -8.96 3.84
CA GLU A 225 16.05 -10.02 4.69
C GLU A 225 15.25 -10.31 5.98
N ASP A 226 14.68 -9.28 6.61
CA ASP A 226 13.98 -9.41 7.90
C ASP A 226 12.46 -9.66 7.80
N SER A 227 11.94 -9.93 6.60
CA SER A 227 10.48 -9.92 6.33
C SER A 227 9.90 -11.31 6.02
N GLY A 228 10.30 -12.35 6.75
CA GLY A 228 9.81 -13.72 6.53
C GLY A 228 8.32 -13.93 6.84
N ILE A 229 7.71 -14.95 6.23
CA ILE A 229 6.30 -15.33 6.46
C ILE A 229 6.26 -16.46 7.50
N SER A 230 5.34 -16.36 8.49
CA SER A 230 5.15 -17.42 9.48
C SER A 230 4.44 -18.64 8.89
N LEU A 231 4.94 -19.84 9.20
CA LEU A 231 4.35 -21.09 8.76
C LEU A 231 3.05 -21.38 9.51
N ASP A 232 2.01 -21.75 8.77
CA ASP A 232 0.80 -22.37 9.28
C ASP A 232 0.69 -23.78 8.69
N VAL A 233 0.75 -24.80 9.55
CA VAL A 233 0.79 -26.21 9.14
C VAL A 233 -0.60 -26.81 9.25
N GLN A 234 -1.15 -27.24 8.12
CA GLN A 234 -2.44 -27.92 8.06
C GLN A 234 -2.26 -29.42 8.27
N GLU A 235 -2.94 -29.99 9.26
CA GLU A 235 -2.95 -31.44 9.51
C GLU A 235 -4.02 -32.12 8.64
N LEU A 236 -3.59 -33.05 7.80
CA LEU A 236 -4.44 -33.87 6.95
C LEU A 236 -4.57 -35.25 7.59
N VAL A 237 -5.77 -35.63 8.02
CA VAL A 237 -6.08 -36.98 8.50
C VAL A 237 -6.35 -37.85 7.28
N GLY A 238 -5.44 -38.77 6.94
CA GLY A 238 -5.68 -39.72 5.86
C GLY A 238 -6.62 -40.85 6.29
N GLU A 239 -7.49 -41.27 5.37
CA GLU A 239 -8.28 -42.49 5.48
C GLU A 239 -7.34 -43.72 5.43
N GLU A 240 -7.61 -44.74 6.25
CA GLU A 240 -6.78 -45.95 6.36
C GLU A 240 -6.62 -46.68 5.01
N PRO A 241 -5.42 -47.20 4.70
CA PRO A 241 -5.19 -47.96 3.48
C PRO A 241 -5.81 -49.36 3.61
N LYS A 242 -6.64 -49.75 2.64
CA LYS A 242 -6.99 -51.16 2.44
C LYS A 242 -5.82 -51.86 1.76
N GLU A 243 -5.25 -52.84 2.44
CA GLU A 243 -4.32 -53.82 1.91
C GLU A 243 -4.98 -54.62 0.78
N GLU A 244 -4.30 -54.79 -0.36
CA GLU A 244 -4.56 -55.92 -1.27
C GLU A 244 -3.23 -56.49 -1.78
N GLU A 245 -3.18 -57.82 -1.69
CA GLU A 245 -2.05 -58.74 -1.89
C GLU A 245 -1.66 -58.93 -3.37
N GLU A 246 -0.45 -59.46 -3.57
CA GLU A 246 0.07 -59.94 -4.85
C GLU A 246 -0.78 -61.07 -5.47
N GLN A 247 -1.02 -61.02 -6.78
CA GLN A 247 -1.01 -62.24 -7.60
C GLN A 247 -0.76 -61.99 -9.09
N LYS A 248 0.28 -62.66 -9.61
CA LYS A 248 0.51 -62.96 -11.02
C LYS A 248 -0.38 -64.13 -11.44
N GLU A 249 -1.03 -64.07 -12.61
CA GLU A 249 -0.91 -65.07 -13.68
C GLU A 249 -1.74 -64.73 -14.93
N ILE A 250 -1.34 -65.35 -16.04
CA ILE A 250 -1.63 -65.03 -17.44
C ILE A 250 -2.74 -65.94 -18.01
N ASP A 251 -3.47 -65.40 -19.01
CA ASP A 251 -4.28 -66.01 -20.09
C ASP A 251 -5.83 -66.20 -19.98
N SER A 252 -6.54 -65.27 -20.66
CA SER A 252 -7.76 -65.35 -21.52
C SER A 252 -9.09 -65.96 -21.01
N PRO A 253 -10.26 -65.73 -21.66
CA PRO A 253 -10.79 -64.55 -22.37
C PRO A 253 -12.21 -64.12 -21.88
N GLY A 254 -12.55 -62.83 -22.00
CA GLY A 254 -13.93 -62.35 -22.17
C GLY A 254 -14.77 -61.95 -20.95
N GLY A 255 -15.17 -60.67 -20.91
CA GLY A 255 -16.34 -60.11 -20.18
C GLY A 255 -16.05 -59.59 -18.76
N PHE A 256 -16.60 -58.48 -18.26
CA PHE A 256 -17.46 -57.43 -18.81
C PHE A 256 -17.33 -56.19 -17.89
N LYS A 257 -17.47 -54.99 -18.45
CA LYS A 257 -17.29 -53.67 -17.83
C LYS A 257 -18.27 -53.40 -16.66
N LEU A 258 -17.78 -53.08 -15.44
CA LEU A 258 -18.64 -52.60 -14.34
C LEU A 258 -18.21 -51.29 -13.64
N THR A 259 -17.09 -50.64 -14.01
CA THR A 259 -16.61 -49.44 -13.28
C THR A 259 -17.13 -48.10 -13.80
N MET A 260 -17.53 -48.02 -15.08
CA MET A 260 -18.01 -46.77 -15.69
C MET A 260 -19.43 -46.37 -15.25
N TRP A 261 -20.30 -47.34 -14.96
CA TRP A 261 -21.69 -47.07 -14.56
C TRP A 261 -21.80 -46.46 -13.16
N MET A 262 -20.85 -46.74 -12.26
CA MET A 262 -20.86 -46.20 -10.91
C MET A 262 -20.54 -44.70 -10.88
N TYR A 263 -19.61 -44.23 -11.72
CA TYR A 263 -19.32 -42.81 -11.89
C TYR A 263 -20.46 -42.06 -12.59
N ILE A 264 -21.16 -42.70 -13.53
CA ILE A 264 -22.39 -42.15 -14.13
C ILE A 264 -23.52 -42.10 -13.10
N LEU A 265 -23.61 -43.07 -12.18
CA LEU A 265 -24.61 -43.08 -11.11
C LEU A 265 -24.35 -41.96 -10.09
N ILE A 266 -23.11 -41.80 -9.63
CA ILE A 266 -22.72 -40.76 -8.66
C ILE A 266 -22.85 -39.36 -9.29
N GLY A 267 -22.38 -39.18 -10.53
CA GLY A 267 -22.55 -37.93 -11.27
C GLY A 267 -24.02 -37.61 -11.56
N GLY A 268 -24.83 -38.62 -11.87
CA GLY A 268 -26.27 -38.49 -12.09
C GLY A 268 -27.03 -38.08 -10.82
N VAL A 269 -26.66 -38.66 -9.66
CA VAL A 269 -27.24 -38.29 -8.37
C VAL A 269 -26.86 -36.85 -7.98
N ALA A 270 -25.61 -36.45 -8.18
CA ALA A 270 -25.18 -35.07 -7.94
C ALA A 270 -25.92 -34.06 -8.85
N PHE A 271 -26.10 -34.40 -10.12
CA PHE A 271 -26.86 -33.58 -11.07
C PHE A 271 -28.35 -33.48 -10.68
N LEU A 272 -28.95 -34.59 -10.23
CA LEU A 272 -30.33 -34.62 -9.77
C LEU A 272 -30.54 -33.74 -8.53
N ILE A 273 -29.59 -33.76 -7.58
CA ILE A 273 -29.61 -32.91 -6.38
C ILE A 273 -29.53 -31.43 -6.78
N ILE A 274 -28.65 -31.07 -7.72
CA ILE A 274 -28.54 -29.70 -8.22
C ILE A 274 -29.86 -29.24 -8.87
N VAL A 275 -30.49 -30.09 -9.68
CA VAL A 275 -31.79 -29.78 -10.30
C VAL A 275 -32.89 -29.62 -9.26
N ILE A 276 -32.93 -30.47 -8.22
CA ILE A 276 -33.89 -30.34 -7.11
C ILE A 276 -33.69 -29.03 -6.34
N VAL A 277 -32.43 -28.63 -6.08
CA VAL A 277 -32.11 -27.35 -5.43
C VAL A 277 -32.55 -26.17 -6.30
N ILE A 278 -32.32 -26.22 -7.61
CA ILE A 278 -32.77 -25.17 -8.54
C ILE A 278 -34.30 -25.09 -8.56
N ILE A 279 -35.01 -26.23 -8.60
CA ILE A 279 -36.47 -26.26 -8.54
C ILE A 279 -36.97 -25.71 -7.20
N PHE A 280 -36.32 -26.04 -6.09
CA PHE A 280 -36.67 -25.53 -4.77
C PHE A 280 -36.49 -24.02 -4.66
N ILE A 281 -35.38 -23.49 -5.17
CA ILE A 281 -35.13 -22.03 -5.29
C ILE A 281 -36.19 -21.39 -6.20
N CYS A 282 -36.52 -22.00 -7.33
CA CYS A 282 -37.57 -21.51 -8.22
C CYS A 282 -38.94 -21.50 -7.52
N CYS A 283 -39.28 -22.52 -6.74
CA CYS A 283 -40.50 -22.61 -5.97
C CYS A 283 -40.57 -21.55 -4.87
N ILE A 284 -39.47 -21.31 -4.14
CA ILE A 284 -39.37 -20.22 -3.15
C ILE A 284 -39.56 -18.86 -3.83
N CYS A 285 -38.90 -18.62 -4.96
CA CYS A 285 -39.05 -17.40 -5.74
C CYS A 285 -40.49 -17.22 -6.26
N ARG A 286 -41.14 -18.32 -6.70
CA ARG A 286 -42.53 -18.30 -7.17
C ARG A 286 -43.52 -18.06 -6.04
N HIS A 287 -43.26 -18.63 -4.86
CA HIS A 287 -44.06 -18.41 -3.64
C HIS A 287 -43.90 -16.96 -3.14
N LYS A 288 -42.69 -16.41 -3.16
CA LYS A 288 -42.44 -14.99 -2.83
C LYS A 288 -43.19 -14.07 -3.80
N ARG A 289 -43.09 -14.31 -5.12
CA ARG A 289 -43.87 -13.60 -6.15
C ARG A 289 -45.40 -13.76 -6.03
N GLN A 290 -45.90 -14.85 -5.48
CA GLN A 290 -47.33 -15.02 -5.20
C GLN A 290 -47.76 -14.28 -3.94
N LYS A 291 -46.89 -14.20 -2.92
CA LYS A 291 -47.13 -13.42 -1.71
C LYS A 291 -47.19 -11.93 -2.02
N ASP A 292 -46.25 -11.45 -2.84
CA ASP A 292 -46.21 -10.05 -3.30
C ASP A 292 -47.45 -9.70 -4.14
N ARG A 293 -47.89 -10.60 -5.05
CA ARG A 293 -49.14 -10.41 -5.83
C ARG A 293 -50.41 -10.47 -5.00
N LYS A 294 -50.45 -11.28 -3.93
CA LYS A 294 -51.58 -11.28 -2.98
C LYS A 294 -51.63 -9.97 -2.19
N GLN A 295 -50.47 -9.39 -1.86
CA GLN A 295 -50.38 -8.12 -1.13
C GLN A 295 -50.78 -6.94 -2.02
N GLU A 296 -50.35 -6.91 -3.29
CA GLU A 296 -50.84 -5.96 -4.29
C GLU A 296 -52.35 -6.09 -4.57
N ASN A 297 -52.89 -7.31 -4.67
CA ASN A 297 -54.34 -7.53 -4.84
C ASN A 297 -55.16 -7.14 -3.61
N ILE A 298 -54.63 -7.27 -2.39
CA ILE A 298 -55.28 -6.79 -1.16
C ILE A 298 -55.28 -5.26 -1.13
N GLN A 299 -54.18 -4.62 -1.55
CA GLN A 299 -54.10 -3.16 -1.66
C GLN A 299 -55.05 -2.62 -2.75
N MET A 300 -55.15 -3.31 -3.89
CA MET A 300 -56.02 -2.92 -5.00
C MET A 300 -57.51 -3.21 -4.71
N ASN A 301 -57.83 -4.26 -3.95
CA ASN A 301 -59.20 -4.51 -3.49
C ASN A 301 -59.64 -3.53 -2.38
N THR A 302 -58.72 -3.08 -1.53
CA THR A 302 -58.98 -2.01 -0.54
C THR A 302 -59.21 -0.66 -1.23
N TYR A 303 -58.46 -0.39 -2.32
CA TYR A 303 -58.66 0.77 -3.18
C TYR A 303 -60.00 0.72 -3.95
N ASN A 304 -60.36 -0.44 -4.50
CA ASN A 304 -61.60 -0.62 -5.27
C ASN A 304 -62.88 -0.75 -4.42
N GLN A 305 -62.79 -1.12 -3.14
CA GLN A 305 -63.95 -1.11 -2.21
C GLN A 305 -64.32 0.30 -1.73
N THR A 306 -63.42 1.27 -1.84
CA THR A 306 -63.65 2.65 -1.38
C THR A 306 -64.33 3.52 -2.44
N TYR A 307 -64.30 3.12 -3.72
CA TYR A 307 -64.92 3.86 -4.82
C TYR A 307 -65.56 2.92 -5.84
N LYS A 308 -66.83 2.54 -5.59
CA LYS A 308 -67.88 2.34 -6.61
C LYS A 308 -69.19 1.87 -5.97
N GLN A 309 -70.03 2.83 -5.61
CA GLN A 309 -71.48 2.70 -5.73
C GLN A 309 -71.91 3.70 -6.81
N GLU A 310 -72.34 3.21 -7.97
CA GLU A 310 -73.58 3.58 -8.70
C GLU A 310 -73.60 3.02 -10.15
N PRO A 311 -74.79 2.83 -10.77
CA PRO A 311 -75.13 1.59 -11.48
C PRO A 311 -75.01 1.60 -13.03
N TYR A 312 -75.10 0.38 -13.56
CA TYR A 312 -74.86 -0.11 -14.93
C TYR A 312 -76.13 -0.18 -15.81
N VAL A 313 -75.95 -0.11 -17.14
CA VAL A 313 -76.94 -0.55 -18.17
C VAL A 313 -76.22 -1.44 -19.22
N PRO A 314 -76.75 -2.62 -19.65
CA PRO A 314 -76.08 -3.61 -20.51
C PRO A 314 -76.32 -3.39 -22.03
N GLN A 315 -75.33 -3.53 -22.92
CA GLN A 315 -74.77 -4.72 -23.61
C GLN A 315 -75.52 -5.24 -24.86
N SER A 316 -74.75 -5.48 -25.93
CA SER A 316 -74.78 -6.73 -26.72
C SER A 316 -73.53 -6.92 -27.60
N SER A 317 -72.97 -8.13 -27.53
CA SER A 317 -71.78 -8.77 -28.14
C SER A 317 -71.94 -9.07 -29.67
N PRO A 318 -71.18 -9.96 -30.38
CA PRO A 318 -70.02 -10.83 -30.01
C PRO A 318 -68.94 -11.19 -31.13
N TYR A 319 -67.94 -12.02 -30.74
CA TYR A 319 -67.06 -12.97 -31.51
C TYR A 319 -65.99 -12.42 -32.51
N SER A 320 -64.89 -13.09 -32.91
CA SER A 320 -63.97 -14.16 -32.42
C SER A 320 -62.83 -14.32 -33.49
N TYR A 321 -61.69 -14.92 -33.08
CA TYR A 321 -60.65 -15.65 -33.85
C TYR A 321 -59.39 -14.99 -34.48
N ASN A 322 -58.24 -15.53 -33.99
CA ASN A 322 -56.96 -15.93 -34.61
C ASN A 322 -55.94 -14.94 -35.27
N SER A 323 -54.71 -15.04 -34.73
CA SER A 323 -53.34 -14.74 -35.26
C SER A 323 -53.02 -15.47 -36.60
N PRO A 324 -51.84 -15.31 -37.29
CA PRO A 324 -50.54 -14.79 -36.81
C PRO A 324 -49.61 -14.03 -37.81
N SER A 325 -48.46 -13.59 -37.25
CA SER A 325 -47.10 -13.50 -37.86
C SER A 325 -46.83 -12.55 -39.05
N SER A 326 -45.86 -11.63 -38.89
CA SER A 326 -44.51 -11.72 -39.50
C SER A 326 -43.75 -10.39 -39.42
N SER A 327 -42.42 -10.55 -39.38
CA SER A 327 -41.31 -9.60 -39.35
C SER A 327 -41.24 -8.56 -40.48
N ASN A 328 -40.73 -7.36 -40.20
CA ASN A 328 -39.47 -6.80 -40.75
C ASN A 328 -39.40 -5.26 -40.72
N TYR A 329 -38.14 -4.78 -40.78
CA TYR A 329 -37.64 -3.51 -41.30
C TYR A 329 -37.49 -2.28 -40.38
N VAL A 330 -36.20 -2.05 -40.12
CA VAL A 330 -35.44 -0.80 -39.92
C VAL A 330 -35.79 0.26 -40.98
N ASN A 331 -36.04 1.52 -40.59
CA ASN A 331 -35.16 2.68 -40.87
C ASN A 331 -35.79 4.04 -40.48
N GLN A 332 -34.96 4.83 -39.79
CA GLN A 332 -34.59 6.24 -40.03
C GLN A 332 -35.61 7.32 -40.47
N ASN A 333 -35.51 8.41 -39.69
CA ASN A 333 -35.32 9.82 -40.09
C ASN A 333 -36.53 10.74 -40.36
N GLN A 334 -36.47 11.87 -39.63
CA GLN A 334 -36.81 13.26 -40.02
C GLN A 334 -38.32 13.52 -40.28
N SER A 335 -38.95 14.64 -39.92
CA SER A 335 -38.50 16.02 -39.73
C SER A 335 -39.58 16.80 -38.97
N GLN A 336 -39.14 17.80 -38.19
CA GLN A 336 -39.66 19.17 -38.04
C GLN A 336 -41.14 19.52 -38.36
N LEU A 337 -41.78 20.25 -37.42
CA LEU A 337 -42.45 21.56 -37.62
C LEU A 337 -43.03 22.02 -36.24
N GLN A 338 -42.43 23.03 -35.61
CA GLN A 338 -42.98 24.40 -35.42
C GLN A 338 -44.45 24.48 -34.94
N ASN A 339 -44.70 24.98 -33.72
CA ASN A 339 -45.20 26.35 -33.54
C ASN A 339 -45.43 26.74 -32.06
N GLN A 340 -44.88 27.91 -31.73
CA GLN A 340 -45.33 29.03 -30.89
C GLN A 340 -46.47 28.86 -29.85
N GLY A 341 -46.27 29.50 -28.69
CA GLY A 341 -47.37 30.00 -27.85
C GLY A 341 -47.00 30.33 -26.40
N ASN A 342 -46.63 31.60 -26.16
CA ASN A 342 -46.52 32.23 -24.84
C ASN A 342 -47.75 31.99 -23.95
N PHE A 343 -47.58 31.91 -22.61
CA PHE A 343 -48.06 32.92 -21.66
C PHE A 343 -47.73 32.54 -20.19
N SER A 344 -47.18 33.52 -19.48
CA SER A 344 -47.17 33.81 -18.04
C SER A 344 -47.88 32.86 -17.04
N ALA A 345 -47.26 32.61 -15.89
CA ALA A 345 -47.48 33.39 -14.66
C ALA A 345 -46.97 32.65 -13.39
N ARG A 346 -46.24 33.42 -12.57
CA ARG A 346 -46.17 33.39 -11.09
C ARG A 346 -46.36 32.03 -10.38
N MET A 347 -45.27 31.51 -9.80
CA MET A 347 -45.32 30.82 -8.52
C MET A 347 -44.59 31.63 -7.46
N ASN A 348 -45.34 32.02 -6.42
CA ASN A 348 -44.86 32.57 -5.17
C ASN A 348 -44.02 31.53 -4.43
N GLN A 349 -42.79 31.90 -4.09
CA GLN A 349 -42.02 31.26 -3.04
C GLN A 349 -42.47 31.81 -1.69
N SER A 350 -42.82 30.91 -0.78
CA SER A 350 -42.94 31.19 0.65
C SER A 350 -42.49 29.94 1.38
N SER A 351 -41.21 29.89 1.76
CA SER A 351 -40.74 29.00 2.82
C SER A 351 -40.04 29.86 3.85
N VAL A 352 -40.75 30.04 4.96
CA VAL A 352 -40.40 30.69 6.20
C VAL A 352 -39.31 29.86 6.91
N TYR A 353 -38.28 30.55 7.39
CA TYR A 353 -37.26 30.04 8.32
C TYR A 353 -37.89 29.61 9.65
N PRO A 354 -37.15 28.81 10.44
CA PRO A 354 -36.72 29.41 11.70
C PRO A 354 -35.20 29.28 11.94
N GLN A 355 -34.57 30.42 12.25
CA GLN A 355 -33.47 30.52 13.22
C GLN A 355 -34.11 30.36 14.63
N SER A 356 -33.52 29.79 15.67
CA SER A 356 -32.23 30.16 16.28
C SER A 356 -32.00 29.35 17.58
N LEU A 357 -30.75 29.42 18.07
CA LEU A 357 -30.28 29.34 19.47
C LEU A 357 -29.87 27.97 20.08
N SER A 358 -28.55 27.77 20.05
CA SER A 358 -27.67 27.51 21.20
C SER A 358 -28.05 26.45 22.24
N GLN A 359 -27.34 25.31 22.24
CA GLN A 359 -26.81 24.69 23.46
C GLN A 359 -25.47 24.00 23.16
N ALA A 360 -24.54 24.13 24.10
CA ALA A 360 -23.21 23.55 24.11
C ALA A 360 -23.24 22.02 24.35
N GLY A 361 -22.35 21.28 23.66
CA GLY A 361 -22.02 19.86 23.91
C GLY A 361 -23.02 18.79 23.41
N PRO A 362 -22.60 17.53 23.15
CA PRO A 362 -21.40 16.89 23.69
C PRO A 362 -20.36 16.47 22.66
N GLU A 363 -19.11 16.50 23.11
CA GLU A 363 -17.88 15.98 22.52
C GLU A 363 -17.69 14.47 22.76
N VAL A 364 -18.75 13.74 23.12
CA VAL A 364 -18.62 12.48 23.88
C VAL A 364 -19.36 11.32 23.21
N ASP A 365 -18.91 10.88 22.04
CA ASP A 365 -19.39 9.59 21.54
C ASP A 365 -18.27 8.72 20.97
N ILE A 366 -17.26 9.26 20.31
CA ILE A 366 -16.23 8.40 19.69
C ILE A 366 -15.24 7.83 20.72
N VAL A 367 -14.75 8.65 21.67
CA VAL A 367 -13.83 8.16 22.72
C VAL A 367 -14.56 7.24 23.70
N ALA A 368 -15.81 7.58 24.06
CA ALA A 368 -16.67 6.74 24.88
C ALA A 368 -17.03 5.41 24.18
N GLN A 369 -17.33 5.42 22.87
CA GLN A 369 -17.57 4.21 22.08
C GLN A 369 -16.29 3.35 21.92
N ILE A 370 -15.13 3.98 21.73
CA ILE A 370 -13.84 3.26 21.63
C ILE A 370 -13.50 2.59 22.98
N LEU A 371 -13.66 3.29 24.10
CA LEU A 371 -13.41 2.74 25.43
C LEU A 371 -14.47 1.71 25.87
N ASN A 372 -15.75 1.94 25.56
CA ASN A 372 -16.83 0.99 25.84
C ASN A 372 -16.74 -0.29 25.00
N SER A 373 -16.20 -0.22 23.78
CA SER A 373 -15.97 -1.41 22.94
C SER A 373 -14.93 -2.38 23.53
N GLN A 374 -14.09 -1.93 24.48
CA GLN A 374 -13.11 -2.75 25.18
C GLN A 374 -13.60 -3.28 26.54
N GLN A 375 -14.79 -2.89 27.01
CA GLN A 375 -15.35 -3.35 28.29
C GLN A 375 -16.40 -4.47 28.17
N ASN A 376 -16.73 -4.94 26.96
CA ASN A 376 -17.69 -6.05 26.77
C ASN A 376 -17.10 -7.46 26.95
N SER A 377 -15.94 -7.58 27.59
CA SER A 377 -15.34 -8.85 28.00
C SER A 377 -14.80 -8.82 29.43
N ALA A 378 -15.48 -8.15 30.36
CA ALA A 378 -15.40 -8.47 31.80
C ALA A 378 -16.61 -7.89 32.56
N ARG A 379 -16.97 -8.56 33.65
CA ARG A 379 -18.19 -8.40 34.47
C ARG A 379 -18.44 -6.96 35.00
N LYS A 380 -19.74 -6.64 35.13
CA LYS A 380 -20.33 -5.49 35.84
C LYS A 380 -19.62 -5.11 37.15
N GLU A 381 -19.07 -3.90 37.20
CA GLU A 381 -19.15 -3.00 38.36
C GLU A 381 -19.33 -1.55 37.85
N ARG A 382 -20.25 -0.79 38.47
CA ARG A 382 -20.48 0.62 38.15
C ARG A 382 -19.36 1.44 38.79
N ASN A 383 -18.62 2.21 37.99
CA ASN A 383 -17.75 3.30 38.46
C ASN A 383 -17.53 4.33 37.32
N PRO A 384 -17.09 5.56 37.64
CA PRO A 384 -17.77 6.81 37.29
C PRO A 384 -17.57 7.25 35.83
N VAL A 385 -18.54 7.99 35.32
CA VAL A 385 -18.47 8.70 34.03
C VAL A 385 -17.26 9.63 34.06
N MET A 386 -16.25 9.33 33.25
CA MET A 386 -15.07 10.19 33.07
C MET A 386 -15.50 11.56 32.51
N PRO A 387 -14.93 12.67 33.00
CA PRO A 387 -15.25 14.00 32.51
C PRO A 387 -14.93 14.15 31.02
N ALA A 388 -15.65 15.03 30.33
CA ALA A 388 -15.43 15.30 28.91
C ALA A 388 -13.96 15.74 28.66
N PRO A 389 -13.33 15.33 27.54
CA PRO A 389 -11.98 15.76 27.21
C PRO A 389 -11.90 17.28 27.24
N ALA A 390 -10.94 17.84 27.95
CA ALA A 390 -10.75 19.29 27.95
C ALA A 390 -10.34 19.75 26.55
N PRO A 391 -10.97 20.81 25.98
CA PRO A 391 -10.54 21.36 24.71
C PRO A 391 -9.07 21.78 24.78
N ILE A 392 -8.37 21.61 23.66
CA ILE A 392 -6.99 22.06 23.54
C ILE A 392 -7.01 23.58 23.52
N ASP A 393 -6.33 24.20 24.48
CA ASP A 393 -6.07 25.64 24.43
C ASP A 393 -5.08 25.91 23.29
N PRO A 394 -5.46 26.65 22.24
CA PRO A 394 -4.54 27.05 21.16
C PRO A 394 -3.39 27.93 21.69
N ASN A 395 -3.48 28.43 22.93
CA ASN A 395 -2.42 29.14 23.65
C ASN A 395 -1.59 28.29 24.61
N ALA A 396 -1.85 26.99 24.70
CA ALA A 396 -1.01 26.11 25.49
C ALA A 396 0.45 26.18 25.02
N PRO A 397 1.42 26.45 25.92
CA PRO A 397 2.83 26.44 25.57
C PRO A 397 3.27 25.03 25.21
N PHE A 398 4.27 24.92 24.35
CA PHE A 398 4.89 23.65 24.03
C PHE A 398 5.57 23.06 25.27
N ASN A 399 5.14 21.87 25.68
CA ASN A 399 5.57 21.25 26.93
C ASN A 399 6.74 20.27 26.71
N THR A 400 7.85 20.51 27.41
CA THR A 400 9.04 19.64 27.40
C THR A 400 9.32 18.98 28.75
N THR A 401 8.44 19.15 29.73
CA THR A 401 8.58 18.58 31.09
C THR A 401 7.78 17.29 31.26
N TRP A 402 6.95 16.93 30.29
CA TRP A 402 6.21 15.68 30.31
C TRP A 402 7.11 14.45 30.27
N ASP A 403 6.59 13.36 30.83
CA ASP A 403 7.15 12.02 30.65
C ASP A 403 6.05 10.99 30.30
N LYS A 404 6.44 9.73 30.17
CA LYS A 404 5.52 8.65 29.77
C LYS A 404 4.41 8.39 30.81
N THR A 405 4.65 8.65 32.08
CA THR A 405 3.72 8.41 33.19
C THR A 405 2.56 9.41 33.19
N ASP A 406 2.75 10.59 32.59
CA ASP A 406 1.73 11.61 32.39
C ASP A 406 0.63 11.20 31.40
N PHE A 407 0.81 10.08 30.68
CA PHE A 407 -0.12 9.63 29.66
C PHE A 407 -0.65 8.22 29.90
N GLU A 408 -1.92 8.03 29.57
CA GLU A 408 -2.60 6.75 29.55
C GLU A 408 -2.92 6.35 28.11
N LYS A 409 -2.51 5.15 27.69
CA LYS A 409 -2.77 4.66 26.33
C LYS A 409 -4.26 4.36 26.15
N VAL A 410 -4.87 4.94 25.11
CA VAL A 410 -6.26 4.68 24.73
C VAL A 410 -6.31 3.72 23.54
N LYS A 411 -5.71 4.11 22.41
CA LYS A 411 -5.81 3.35 21.16
C LYS A 411 -4.62 3.61 20.25
N LYS A 412 -4.14 2.58 19.55
CA LYS A 412 -3.18 2.75 18.46
C LYS A 412 -3.89 3.36 17.24
N LEU A 413 -3.40 4.49 16.74
CA LEU A 413 -3.98 5.18 15.58
C LEU A 413 -3.38 4.69 14.26
N GLY A 414 -2.08 4.37 14.26
CA GLY A 414 -1.36 3.87 13.07
C GLY A 414 0.08 3.47 13.37
N ARG A 415 0.71 2.78 12.42
CA ARG A 415 2.16 2.50 12.40
C ARG A 415 2.64 2.70 10.96
N GLY A 416 3.66 3.54 10.78
CA GLY A 416 4.28 3.82 9.48
C GLY A 416 5.80 3.67 9.54
N GLY A 417 6.50 4.08 8.47
CA GLY A 417 7.96 4.09 8.40
C GLY A 417 8.62 5.02 9.42
N PHE A 418 7.88 6.03 9.89
CA PHE A 418 8.35 7.05 10.84
C PHE A 418 7.86 6.78 12.27
N GLY A 419 7.57 5.52 12.63
CA GLY A 419 7.18 5.12 13.99
C GLY A 419 5.69 4.81 14.17
N THR A 420 5.24 4.88 15.42
CA THR A 420 3.87 4.49 15.83
C THR A 420 3.12 5.65 16.47
N VAL A 421 1.90 5.91 16.00
CA VAL A 421 1.05 6.98 16.56
C VAL A 421 -0.02 6.37 17.46
N TRP A 422 -0.16 6.92 18.66
CA TRP A 422 -1.12 6.49 19.68
C TRP A 422 -2.05 7.64 20.06
N CYS A 423 -3.33 7.34 20.22
CA CYS A 423 -4.26 8.15 20.98
C CYS A 423 -4.02 7.86 22.46
N MET A 424 -3.73 8.90 23.23
CA MET A 424 -3.48 8.81 24.67
C MET A 424 -4.26 9.88 25.42
N MET A 425 -4.54 9.63 26.70
CA MET A 425 -5.14 10.57 27.64
C MET A 425 -4.05 11.16 28.51
N GLU A 426 -3.88 12.47 28.49
CA GLU A 426 -3.01 13.19 29.41
C GLU A 426 -3.67 13.27 30.80
N ARG A 427 -2.96 12.83 31.84
CA ARG A 427 -3.54 12.55 33.16
C ARG A 427 -3.97 13.79 33.92
N SER A 428 -3.22 14.90 33.84
CA SER A 428 -3.46 16.06 34.69
C SER A 428 -4.72 16.84 34.26
N THR A 429 -4.94 16.98 32.95
CA THR A 429 -6.06 17.72 32.38
C THR A 429 -7.14 16.82 31.77
N GLN A 430 -6.93 15.50 31.73
CA GLN A 430 -7.81 14.53 31.05
C GLN A 430 -8.03 14.89 29.56
N ARG A 431 -6.99 15.45 28.93
CA ARG A 431 -7.01 15.83 27.52
C ARG A 431 -6.61 14.64 26.65
N VAL A 432 -7.34 14.43 25.56
CA VAL A 432 -6.98 13.43 24.54
C VAL A 432 -5.96 14.03 23.57
N VAL A 433 -4.85 13.32 23.36
CA VAL A 433 -3.74 13.72 22.48
C VAL A 433 -3.37 12.59 21.53
N ALA A 434 -2.70 12.95 20.43
CA ALA A 434 -2.00 12.00 19.57
C ALA A 434 -0.51 12.04 19.89
N ILE A 435 0.12 10.90 20.17
CA ILE A 435 1.56 10.82 20.46
C ILE A 435 2.23 9.95 19.41
N LYS A 436 3.12 10.57 18.62
CA LYS A 436 4.00 9.89 17.67
C LYS A 436 5.23 9.41 18.43
N VAL A 437 5.43 8.09 18.45
CA VAL A 437 6.53 7.41 19.13
C VAL A 437 7.50 6.88 18.09
N VAL A 438 8.75 7.33 18.16
CA VAL A 438 9.80 6.99 17.21
C VAL A 438 11.05 6.48 17.91
N ASP A 439 11.87 5.75 17.17
CA ASP A 439 13.18 5.31 17.65
C ASP A 439 14.11 6.52 17.76
N TYR A 440 14.91 6.56 18.82
CA TYR A 440 15.84 7.66 19.13
C TYR A 440 17.25 7.11 19.46
N ASP A 441 17.53 5.90 18.99
CA ASP A 441 18.74 5.14 19.32
C ASP A 441 19.96 5.45 18.42
N ASN A 442 19.77 6.24 17.35
CA ASN A 442 20.84 6.63 16.43
C ASN A 442 20.69 8.09 15.95
N GLU A 443 21.81 8.72 15.58
CA GLU A 443 21.85 10.14 15.21
C GLU A 443 20.92 10.51 14.04
N GLN A 444 20.74 9.62 13.07
CA GLN A 444 19.86 9.87 11.93
C GLN A 444 18.39 9.96 12.37
N ALA A 445 17.93 9.02 13.20
CA ALA A 445 16.57 9.04 13.74
C ALA A 445 16.33 10.27 14.64
N GLN A 446 17.33 10.65 15.43
CA GLN A 446 17.29 11.86 16.26
C GLN A 446 17.14 13.12 15.38
N GLN A 447 17.96 13.28 14.35
CA GLN A 447 17.89 14.43 13.45
C GLN A 447 16.54 14.52 12.73
N MET A 448 15.97 13.39 12.29
CA MET A 448 14.67 13.37 11.61
C MET A 448 13.54 13.86 12.52
N ILE A 449 13.42 13.34 13.74
CA ILE A 449 12.32 13.73 14.63
C ILE A 449 12.48 15.15 15.18
N LEU A 450 13.72 15.58 15.46
CA LEU A 450 13.99 16.95 15.91
C LEU A 450 13.68 17.94 14.78
N LYS A 451 14.04 17.62 13.54
CA LYS A 451 13.68 18.43 12.37
C LYS A 451 12.16 18.52 12.19
N GLU A 452 11.44 17.41 12.27
CA GLU A 452 9.98 17.40 12.18
C GLU A 452 9.35 18.28 13.28
N ARG A 453 9.77 18.09 14.54
CA ARG A 453 9.35 18.92 15.68
C ARG A 453 9.56 20.40 15.41
N ASP A 454 10.77 20.79 14.99
CA ASP A 454 11.14 22.18 14.80
C ASP A 454 10.38 22.82 13.64
N ILE A 455 10.18 22.10 12.54
CA ILE A 455 9.37 22.57 11.41
C ILE A 455 7.92 22.80 11.86
N MET A 456 7.31 21.83 12.55
CA MET A 456 5.93 21.96 13.02
C MET A 456 5.75 23.14 13.98
N LEU A 457 6.67 23.31 14.95
CA LEU A 457 6.62 24.41 15.90
C LEU A 457 6.74 25.76 15.20
N ASN A 458 7.73 25.91 14.33
CA ASN A 458 7.97 27.16 13.60
C ASN A 458 6.78 27.54 12.71
N ILE A 459 6.20 26.58 11.98
CA ILE A 459 5.01 26.80 11.16
C ILE A 459 3.84 27.25 12.03
N TYR A 460 3.52 26.46 13.06
CA TYR A 460 2.35 26.71 13.89
C TYR A 460 2.44 28.08 14.56
N GLU A 461 3.61 28.43 15.10
CA GLU A 461 3.84 29.75 15.67
C GLU A 461 3.80 30.87 14.63
N SER A 462 4.37 30.67 13.43
CA SER A 462 4.33 31.67 12.35
C SER A 462 2.88 31.99 11.96
N ILE A 463 2.09 30.94 11.70
CA ILE A 463 0.66 31.06 11.35
C ILE A 463 -0.12 31.72 12.49
N LYS A 464 0.14 31.31 13.73
CA LYS A 464 -0.53 31.89 14.90
C LYS A 464 -0.22 33.38 15.09
N LYS A 465 1.02 33.81 14.78
CA LYS A 465 1.44 35.21 14.87
C LYS A 465 0.89 36.06 13.72
N SER A 466 0.76 35.49 12.51
CA SER A 466 0.24 36.18 11.34
C SER A 466 -1.28 36.22 11.26
N SER A 467 -1.98 35.31 11.95
CA SER A 467 -3.44 35.23 11.95
C SER A 467 -4.07 36.04 13.09
N PRO A 468 -5.31 36.56 12.90
CA PRO A 468 -6.07 37.15 13.99
C PRO A 468 -6.21 36.22 15.21
N PRO A 469 -6.26 36.77 16.44
CA PRO A 469 -6.48 35.96 17.63
C PRO A 469 -7.77 35.12 17.53
N GLY A 470 -7.64 33.81 17.75
CA GLY A 470 -8.78 32.88 17.70
C GLY A 470 -9.09 32.30 16.32
N SER A 471 -8.35 32.69 15.27
CA SER A 471 -8.46 32.06 13.95
C SER A 471 -8.11 30.57 14.00
N PHE A 472 -8.83 29.77 13.20
CA PHE A 472 -8.56 28.35 13.09
C PHE A 472 -7.29 28.08 12.29
N ILE A 473 -6.40 27.27 12.85
CA ILE A 473 -5.14 26.90 12.20
C ILE A 473 -5.29 25.53 11.56
N HIS A 474 -5.15 25.47 10.23
CA HIS A 474 -5.25 24.26 9.41
C HIS A 474 -4.00 23.36 9.45
N VAL A 475 -3.20 23.46 10.51
CA VAL A 475 -2.05 22.60 10.80
C VAL A 475 -2.25 22.00 12.20
N VAL A 476 -1.90 20.72 12.36
CA VAL A 476 -1.96 20.05 13.67
C VAL A 476 -1.03 20.73 14.66
N GLN A 477 -1.54 21.08 15.84
CA GLN A 477 -0.75 21.73 16.88
C GLN A 477 0.28 20.77 17.50
N PRO A 478 1.58 21.11 17.50
CA PRO A 478 2.56 20.45 18.36
C PRO A 478 2.35 20.91 19.81
N LEU A 479 2.09 19.97 20.72
CA LEU A 479 1.78 20.24 22.12
C LEU A 479 2.96 20.01 23.06
N GLY A 480 3.86 19.08 22.72
CA GLY A 480 5.02 18.80 23.54
C GLY A 480 5.97 17.76 22.95
N PHE A 481 7.12 17.60 23.59
CA PHE A 481 8.13 16.61 23.21
C PHE A 481 8.90 16.13 24.43
N PHE A 482 9.08 14.82 24.55
CA PHE A 482 9.88 14.21 25.60
C PHE A 482 10.55 12.91 25.13
N LEU A 483 11.53 12.45 25.91
CA LEU A 483 12.26 11.20 25.65
C LEU A 483 11.85 10.13 26.67
N SER A 484 12.03 8.86 26.33
CA SER A 484 11.98 7.80 27.34
C SER A 484 13.11 7.96 28.36
N GLU A 485 12.96 7.36 29.54
CA GLU A 485 13.98 7.39 30.61
C GLU A 485 15.36 6.91 30.14
N ASP A 486 15.38 5.89 29.26
CA ASP A 486 16.59 5.33 28.65
C ASP A 486 17.04 6.09 27.38
N SER A 487 16.34 7.15 26.99
CA SER A 487 16.57 7.93 25.76
C SER A 487 16.57 7.12 24.46
N THR A 488 15.95 5.93 24.44
CA THR A 488 15.87 5.10 23.22
C THR A 488 14.67 5.43 22.33
N LYS A 489 13.69 6.18 22.85
CA LYS A 489 12.48 6.62 22.15
C LYS A 489 12.24 8.11 22.33
N ALA A 490 11.72 8.74 21.29
CA ALA A 490 11.19 10.09 21.34
C ALA A 490 9.66 10.09 21.17
N TYR A 491 9.02 11.01 21.87
CA TYR A 491 7.57 11.17 21.94
C TYR A 491 7.22 12.60 21.51
N LEU A 492 6.63 12.75 20.33
CA LEU A 492 6.06 14.01 19.86
C LEU A 492 4.57 14.03 20.15
N VAL A 493 4.14 14.91 21.04
CA VAL A 493 2.74 15.07 21.49
C VAL A 493 2.05 16.10 20.59
N LEU A 494 0.91 15.72 20.02
CA LEU A 494 0.18 16.45 19.00
C LEU A 494 -1.31 16.56 19.36
N GLU A 495 -1.96 17.58 18.81
CA GLU A 495 -3.42 17.70 18.81
C GLU A 495 -4.07 16.45 18.20
N PHE A 496 -5.14 15.97 18.84
CA PHE A 496 -5.90 14.81 18.37
C PHE A 496 -7.07 15.23 17.48
N CYS A 497 -7.09 14.75 16.23
CA CYS A 497 -8.18 14.98 15.28
C CYS A 497 -9.20 13.83 15.32
N SER A 498 -10.40 14.09 15.82
CA SER A 498 -11.34 13.04 16.24
C SER A 498 -11.99 12.22 15.12
N ARG A 499 -12.04 12.71 13.87
CA ARG A 499 -12.65 11.97 12.74
C ARG A 499 -11.63 11.15 11.94
N GLY A 500 -10.36 11.13 12.37
CA GLY A 500 -9.30 10.45 11.64
C GLY A 500 -8.88 11.21 10.39
N ASP A 501 -8.41 10.46 9.39
CA ASP A 501 -7.81 10.98 8.17
C ASP A 501 -8.78 11.03 6.98
N MET A 502 -8.41 11.78 5.93
CA MET A 502 -9.19 11.92 4.71
C MET A 502 -9.27 10.61 3.91
N ARG A 503 -8.31 9.68 4.04
CA ARG A 503 -8.42 8.33 3.46
C ARG A 503 -9.67 7.62 3.97
N LYS A 504 -9.88 7.60 5.30
CA LYS A 504 -11.08 7.04 5.92
C LYS A 504 -12.34 7.77 5.44
N TYR A 505 -12.28 9.09 5.30
CA TYR A 505 -13.39 9.87 4.77
C TYR A 505 -13.77 9.44 3.34
N ILE A 506 -12.80 9.30 2.43
CA ILE A 506 -13.00 8.82 1.05
C ILE A 506 -13.58 7.39 1.06
N THR A 507 -12.97 6.48 1.82
CA THR A 507 -13.42 5.08 1.90
C THR A 507 -14.87 4.96 2.40
N ASN A 508 -15.25 5.70 3.44
CA ASN A 508 -16.61 5.70 3.96
C ASN A 508 -17.63 6.23 2.93
N MET A 509 -17.26 7.25 2.15
CA MET A 509 -18.11 7.75 1.06
C MET A 509 -18.31 6.69 -0.02
N ARG A 510 -17.21 6.02 -0.43
CA ARG A 510 -17.25 4.92 -1.39
C ARG A 510 -18.15 3.77 -0.94
N GLU A 511 -17.99 3.33 0.30
CA GLU A 511 -18.74 2.20 0.87
C GLU A 511 -20.23 2.51 1.06
N SER A 512 -20.56 3.78 1.36
CA SER A 512 -21.95 4.23 1.45
C SER A 512 -22.58 4.58 0.09
N GLY A 513 -21.79 4.58 -0.99
CA GLY A 513 -22.25 5.00 -2.32
C GLY A 513 -22.62 6.49 -2.37
N THR A 514 -22.02 7.31 -1.51
CA THR A 514 -22.28 8.76 -1.46
C THR A 514 -21.23 9.54 -2.22
N GLU A 515 -21.67 10.59 -2.93
CA GLU A 515 -20.80 11.51 -3.64
C GLU A 515 -20.76 12.87 -2.93
N ILE A 516 -19.63 13.56 -3.04
CA ILE A 516 -19.46 14.87 -2.42
C ILE A 516 -20.07 15.95 -3.30
N SER A 517 -20.74 16.95 -2.72
CA SER A 517 -21.27 18.06 -3.52
C SER A 517 -20.16 19.01 -3.99
N ASN A 518 -20.38 19.70 -5.11
CA ASN A 518 -19.47 20.75 -5.60
C ASN A 518 -19.12 21.77 -4.50
N LYS A 519 -20.13 22.24 -3.76
CA LYS A 519 -19.95 23.20 -2.66
C LYS A 519 -18.98 22.65 -1.61
N ARG A 520 -19.21 21.40 -1.18
CA ARG A 520 -18.38 20.78 -0.15
C ARG A 520 -16.95 20.49 -0.65
N ALA A 521 -16.80 20.17 -1.93
CA ALA A 521 -15.49 20.01 -2.56
C ALA A 521 -14.70 21.33 -2.54
N PHE A 522 -15.31 22.45 -2.94
CA PHE A 522 -14.67 23.77 -2.86
C PHE A 522 -14.33 24.17 -1.42
N GLU A 523 -15.19 23.87 -0.43
CA GLU A 523 -14.89 24.12 0.99
C GLU A 523 -13.66 23.34 1.48
N LEU A 524 -13.47 22.10 1.02
CA LEU A 524 -12.28 21.30 1.38
C LEU A 524 -11.04 21.80 0.65
N ILE A 525 -11.15 22.10 -0.65
CA ILE A 525 -10.06 22.68 -1.45
C ILE A 525 -9.59 23.98 -0.80
N ALA A 526 -10.50 24.88 -0.44
CA ALA A 526 -10.19 26.16 0.19
C ALA A 526 -9.35 25.99 1.47
N GLN A 527 -9.75 25.07 2.35
CA GLN A 527 -9.03 24.85 3.60
C GLN A 527 -7.64 24.24 3.39
N ILE A 528 -7.53 23.22 2.51
CA ILE A 528 -6.26 22.57 2.22
C ILE A 528 -5.30 23.55 1.54
N ILE A 529 -5.79 24.27 0.52
CA ILE A 529 -4.98 25.23 -0.23
C ILE A 529 -4.59 26.41 0.65
N SER A 530 -5.48 26.93 1.51
CA SER A 530 -5.11 27.97 2.48
C SER A 530 -4.00 27.52 3.42
N ALA A 531 -4.04 26.27 3.90
CA ALA A 531 -2.98 25.71 4.74
C ALA A 531 -1.65 25.61 3.98
N VAL A 532 -1.69 25.06 2.76
CA VAL A 532 -0.50 24.84 1.92
C VAL A 532 0.10 26.16 1.42
N ASP A 533 -0.74 27.15 1.08
CA ASP A 533 -0.29 28.49 0.70
C ASP A 533 0.51 29.16 1.82
N GLN A 534 0.06 29.02 3.06
CA GLN A 534 0.80 29.51 4.22
C GLN A 534 2.14 28.79 4.40
N LEU A 535 2.22 27.48 4.14
CA LEU A 535 3.50 26.77 4.13
C LEU A 535 4.41 27.33 3.04
N HIS A 536 3.90 27.45 1.82
CA HIS A 536 4.64 27.90 0.64
C HIS A 536 5.15 29.34 0.81
N ALA A 537 4.34 30.24 1.39
CA ALA A 537 4.70 31.62 1.72
C ALA A 537 5.80 31.71 2.79
N ASN A 538 5.89 30.73 3.69
CA ASN A 538 7.00 30.59 4.66
C ASN A 538 8.20 29.83 4.07
N GLY A 539 8.19 29.58 2.76
CA GLY A 539 9.24 28.84 2.07
C GLY A 539 9.33 27.38 2.51
N ILE A 540 8.21 26.76 2.88
CA ILE A 540 8.16 25.36 3.31
C ILE A 540 7.35 24.54 2.32
N ILE A 541 7.90 23.41 1.90
CA ILE A 541 7.22 22.39 1.08
C ILE A 541 6.84 21.24 2.00
N HIS A 542 5.61 20.76 1.93
CA HIS A 542 5.17 19.63 2.76
C HIS A 542 5.78 18.32 2.25
N GLY A 543 5.72 18.06 0.93
CA GLY A 543 6.47 16.99 0.26
C GLY A 543 5.91 15.57 0.44
N ASP A 544 4.82 15.39 1.19
CA ASP A 544 4.15 14.10 1.44
C ASP A 544 2.63 14.28 1.60
N LEU A 545 2.02 15.17 0.82
CA LEU A 545 0.57 15.34 0.87
C LEU A 545 -0.12 14.10 0.29
N LYS A 546 -0.99 13.50 1.09
CA LYS A 546 -1.82 12.35 0.74
C LYS A 546 -3.06 12.31 1.66
N PRO A 547 -4.12 11.56 1.31
CA PRO A 547 -5.33 11.49 2.13
C PRO A 547 -5.09 11.09 3.59
N GLU A 548 -4.06 10.29 3.87
CA GLU A 548 -3.67 9.87 5.22
C GLU A 548 -3.13 11.03 6.09
N ASN A 549 -2.57 12.07 5.45
CA ASN A 549 -1.91 13.19 6.12
C ASN A 549 -2.82 14.44 6.26
N VAL A 550 -4.06 14.37 5.74
CA VAL A 550 -5.09 15.39 5.95
C VAL A 550 -6.09 14.88 6.98
N LEU A 551 -6.02 15.42 8.20
CA LEU A 551 -6.88 15.00 9.30
C LEU A 551 -8.17 15.81 9.35
N VAL A 552 -9.26 15.17 9.75
CA VAL A 552 -10.60 15.75 9.78
C VAL A 552 -11.03 15.98 11.23
N MET A 553 -11.47 17.21 11.50
CA MET A 553 -12.04 17.63 12.79
C MET A 553 -13.54 17.35 12.87
N LYS A 554 -14.14 17.43 14.07
CA LYS A 554 -15.55 17.11 14.30
C LYS A 554 -16.52 17.92 13.41
N ASP A 555 -16.22 19.18 13.19
CA ASP A 555 -16.94 20.13 12.33
C ASP A 555 -16.57 20.02 10.84
N TYR A 556 -15.84 18.98 10.48
CA TYR A 556 -15.31 18.74 9.14
C TYR A 556 -14.35 19.82 8.64
N ARG A 557 -13.77 20.62 9.54
CA ARG A 557 -12.55 21.34 9.19
C ARG A 557 -11.38 20.37 9.05
N VAL A 558 -10.40 20.74 8.24
CA VAL A 558 -9.23 19.89 8.00
C VAL A 558 -7.95 20.50 8.56
N LYS A 559 -7.02 19.65 8.96
CA LYS A 559 -5.68 20.01 9.41
C LYS A 559 -4.63 19.14 8.71
N LEU A 560 -3.55 19.76 8.23
CA LEU A 560 -2.39 19.06 7.72
C LEU A 560 -1.57 18.46 8.87
N SER A 561 -1.01 17.27 8.65
CA SER A 561 -0.23 16.50 9.61
C SER A 561 0.94 15.78 8.94
N ASP A 562 1.84 15.22 9.75
CA ASP A 562 3.02 14.46 9.33
C ASP A 562 4.02 15.27 8.49
N PHE A 563 4.81 16.09 9.18
CA PHE A 563 5.82 16.96 8.59
C PHE A 563 7.20 16.28 8.53
N GLY A 564 7.27 14.95 8.67
CA GLY A 564 8.53 14.20 8.68
C GLY A 564 9.34 14.32 7.39
N LEU A 565 8.69 14.67 6.26
CA LEU A 565 9.32 14.91 4.97
C LEU A 565 9.30 16.40 4.56
N ALA A 566 8.77 17.28 5.42
CA ALA A 566 8.70 18.71 5.13
C ALA A 566 10.07 19.37 5.16
N ARG A 567 10.23 20.46 4.41
CA ARG A 567 11.53 21.14 4.25
C ARG A 567 11.40 22.60 3.91
N LYS A 568 12.43 23.38 4.26
CA LYS A 568 12.59 24.77 3.80
C LYS A 568 13.19 24.79 2.39
N ILE A 569 12.72 25.71 1.55
CA ILE A 569 13.15 25.90 0.15
C ILE A 569 14.66 26.22 0.08
N GLU A 570 15.21 26.91 1.08
CA GLU A 570 16.63 27.30 1.14
C GLU A 570 17.59 26.14 1.49
N GLU A 571 17.11 25.01 2.02
CA GLU A 571 17.98 23.95 2.56
C GLU A 571 18.53 22.95 1.51
N GLY A 572 18.19 23.08 0.22
CA GLY A 572 18.98 22.63 -0.94
C GLY A 572 19.63 21.22 -0.93
N ARG A 573 19.17 20.27 -0.11
CA ARG A 573 19.75 18.92 0.04
C ARG A 573 18.76 17.82 -0.27
N ASP A 574 19.29 16.83 -0.99
CA ASP A 574 18.63 15.71 -1.63
C ASP A 574 18.09 14.70 -0.60
N TYR A 575 16.80 14.41 -0.71
CA TYR A 575 16.24 13.15 -0.23
C TYR A 575 15.34 12.58 -1.31
N LEU A 576 15.63 11.33 -1.69
CA LEU A 576 14.65 10.46 -2.32
C LEU A 576 13.64 10.08 -1.23
N THR A 577 12.35 10.26 -1.54
CA THR A 577 11.25 9.78 -0.72
C THR A 577 11.49 8.30 -0.39
N ALA A 578 11.60 7.97 0.89
CA ALA A 578 11.79 6.59 1.34
C ALA A 578 10.71 5.69 0.71
N MET A 579 11.13 4.58 0.11
CA MET A 579 10.25 3.61 -0.53
C MET A 579 9.29 2.99 0.50
N GLY A 580 8.08 3.54 0.55
CA GLY A 580 6.97 3.04 1.34
C GLY A 580 5.65 3.64 0.85
N GLY A 581 4.93 2.90 0.01
CA GLY A 581 3.49 3.07 -0.25
C GLY A 581 2.97 4.36 -0.91
N THR A 582 3.80 5.39 -1.16
CA THR A 582 3.31 6.75 -1.51
C THR A 582 3.64 7.21 -2.95
N THR A 583 4.05 6.32 -3.85
CA THR A 583 4.38 6.71 -5.24
C THR A 583 3.17 7.21 -6.04
N PHE A 584 1.95 6.90 -5.60
CA PHE A 584 0.70 7.25 -6.29
C PHE A 584 0.41 8.76 -6.32
N TYR A 585 0.91 9.55 -5.36
CA TYR A 585 0.67 10.99 -5.28
C TYR A 585 1.83 11.83 -5.83
N LEU A 586 2.90 11.19 -6.35
CA LEU A 586 4.06 11.89 -6.86
C LEU A 586 3.78 12.55 -8.23
N GLY A 587 4.23 13.79 -8.38
CA GLY A 587 4.16 14.53 -9.64
C GLY A 587 5.06 13.93 -10.72
N PRO A 588 4.76 14.18 -12.01
CA PRO A 588 5.57 13.72 -13.14
C PRO A 588 7.04 14.14 -13.02
N GLU A 589 7.30 15.34 -12.52
CA GLU A 589 8.64 15.86 -12.30
C GLU A 589 9.45 15.10 -11.25
N LEU A 590 8.79 14.42 -10.31
CA LEU A 590 9.47 13.57 -9.33
C LEU A 590 9.68 12.15 -9.86
N LEU A 591 8.81 11.69 -10.76
CA LEU A 591 8.86 10.35 -11.35
C LEU A 591 9.79 10.27 -12.57
N GLN A 592 9.79 11.27 -13.46
CA GLN A 592 10.73 11.36 -14.59
C GLN A 592 12.16 11.43 -14.09
N ASN A 593 12.42 12.23 -13.05
CA ASN A 593 13.75 12.35 -12.46
C ASN A 593 14.19 11.08 -11.72
N GLN A 594 13.28 10.24 -11.21
CA GLN A 594 13.63 8.91 -10.70
C GLN A 594 14.03 7.93 -11.82
N VAL A 595 13.50 8.10 -13.03
CA VAL A 595 13.86 7.30 -14.21
C VAL A 595 15.14 7.84 -14.88
N GLU A 596 15.34 9.16 -14.89
CA GLU A 596 16.48 9.86 -15.51
C GLU A 596 17.73 9.95 -14.59
N GLN A 597 17.61 9.71 -13.28
CA GLN A 597 18.75 9.53 -12.37
C GLN A 597 19.63 8.32 -12.74
N SER A 598 19.12 7.45 -13.60
CA SER A 598 19.85 6.37 -14.30
C SER A 598 20.85 6.88 -15.35
N GLN A 599 20.90 8.19 -15.66
CA GLN A 599 21.66 8.77 -16.79
C GLN A 599 22.41 10.09 -16.47
N GLY A 600 22.51 10.50 -15.21
CA GLY A 600 23.43 11.57 -14.80
C GLY A 600 22.95 13.02 -14.98
N ALA A 601 21.65 13.31 -14.78
CA ALA A 601 21.13 14.68 -14.83
C ALA A 601 20.58 15.19 -13.48
N GLN A 602 20.45 16.53 -13.41
CA GLN A 602 20.28 17.45 -12.27
C GLN A 602 19.62 16.97 -10.94
N LYS A 603 20.17 17.55 -9.88
CA LYS A 603 19.79 17.51 -8.46
C LYS A 603 18.29 17.74 -8.24
N LEU A 604 17.65 16.91 -7.41
CA LEU A 604 16.20 16.90 -7.14
C LEU A 604 15.73 18.20 -6.49
N MET A 605 14.95 19.01 -7.20
CA MET A 605 14.23 20.13 -6.58
C MET A 605 12.73 19.84 -6.57
N GLN A 606 12.21 19.24 -5.50
CA GLN A 606 10.77 19.39 -5.22
C GLN A 606 10.51 20.89 -5.05
N THR A 607 9.48 21.35 -5.76
CA THR A 607 8.98 22.70 -5.73
C THR A 607 7.61 22.71 -5.05
N PRO A 608 7.09 23.89 -4.66
CA PRO A 608 5.70 24.04 -4.21
C PRO A 608 4.67 23.39 -5.15
N ALA A 609 4.95 23.32 -6.46
CA ALA A 609 4.08 22.68 -7.45
C ALA A 609 3.85 21.19 -7.18
N ALA A 610 4.79 20.47 -6.55
CA ALA A 610 4.65 19.05 -6.22
C ALA A 610 3.51 18.81 -5.21
N ASP A 611 3.38 19.69 -4.21
CA ASP A 611 2.26 19.66 -3.26
C ASP A 611 0.92 19.88 -3.98
N ILE A 612 0.86 20.82 -4.93
CA ILE A 612 -0.37 21.08 -5.71
C ILE A 612 -0.79 19.89 -6.55
N TRP A 613 0.16 19.17 -7.15
CA TRP A 613 -0.13 17.94 -7.87
C TRP A 613 -0.75 16.89 -6.94
N ALA A 614 -0.12 16.64 -5.79
CA ALA A 614 -0.59 15.65 -4.83
C ALA A 614 -2.00 15.97 -4.32
N ILE A 615 -2.30 17.25 -4.08
CA ILE A 615 -3.65 17.73 -3.76
C ILE A 615 -4.62 17.46 -4.91
N GLY A 616 -4.22 17.74 -6.15
CA GLY A 616 -5.02 17.45 -7.34
C GLY A 616 -5.42 15.97 -7.44
N VAL A 617 -4.47 15.06 -7.19
CA VAL A 617 -4.72 13.61 -7.18
C VAL A 617 -5.66 13.22 -6.04
N MET A 618 -5.42 13.71 -4.83
CA MET A 618 -6.25 13.45 -3.65
C MET A 618 -7.69 13.93 -3.83
N ILE A 619 -7.89 15.15 -4.35
CA ILE A 619 -9.22 15.71 -4.57
C ILE A 619 -9.90 15.01 -5.74
N PHE A 620 -9.17 14.65 -6.80
CA PHE A 620 -9.72 13.81 -7.86
C PHE A 620 -10.24 12.49 -7.29
N GLU A 621 -9.46 11.81 -6.45
CA GLU A 621 -9.85 10.56 -5.83
C GLU A 621 -11.09 10.72 -4.95
N LEU A 622 -11.18 11.79 -4.17
CA LEU A 622 -12.37 12.13 -3.39
C LEU A 622 -13.62 12.32 -4.27
N LEU A 623 -13.48 12.92 -5.46
CA LEU A 623 -14.60 13.22 -6.34
C LEU A 623 -15.01 12.02 -7.21
N ALA A 624 -14.04 11.27 -7.73
CA ALA A 624 -14.24 10.19 -8.69
C ALA A 624 -14.21 8.79 -8.07
N GLN A 625 -13.87 8.68 -6.77
CA GLN A 625 -13.77 7.41 -6.03
C GLN A 625 -12.74 6.41 -6.61
N ARG A 626 -11.80 6.92 -7.41
CA ARG A 626 -10.73 6.18 -8.10
C ARG A 626 -9.55 7.10 -8.40
N HIS A 627 -8.39 6.54 -8.70
CA HIS A 627 -7.21 7.30 -9.06
C HIS A 627 -7.30 7.89 -10.48
N PRO A 628 -6.73 9.08 -10.78
CA PRO A 628 -6.81 9.68 -12.12
C PRO A 628 -6.11 8.91 -13.24
N PHE A 629 -5.21 7.97 -12.92
CA PHE A 629 -4.36 7.26 -13.89
C PHE A 629 -4.52 5.72 -13.90
N PHE A 630 -5.31 5.15 -12.98
CA PHE A 630 -5.54 3.71 -12.92
C PHE A 630 -6.80 3.41 -12.12
N ASP A 631 -7.42 2.27 -12.42
CA ASP A 631 -8.68 1.83 -11.84
C ASP A 631 -8.49 0.59 -10.96
N ALA A 632 -9.50 0.25 -10.15
CA ALA A 632 -9.47 -0.94 -9.29
C ALA A 632 -9.25 -2.28 -10.05
N LYS A 633 -9.42 -2.28 -11.37
CA LYS A 633 -9.20 -3.43 -12.25
C LYS A 633 -7.72 -3.62 -12.64
N ASP A 634 -6.88 -2.60 -12.44
CA ASP A 634 -5.46 -2.63 -12.82
C ASP A 634 -4.60 -3.50 -11.87
N GLY A 635 -5.16 -4.02 -10.76
CA GLY A 635 -4.43 -4.88 -9.83
C GLY A 635 -3.20 -4.21 -9.21
N ASN A 636 -2.13 -4.98 -8.96
CA ASN A 636 -0.84 -4.43 -8.52
C ASN A 636 -0.06 -3.87 -9.72
N LEU A 637 -0.28 -2.59 -10.03
CA LEU A 637 0.42 -1.90 -11.11
C LEU A 637 1.94 -1.76 -10.78
N PRO A 638 2.86 -2.24 -11.64
CA PRO A 638 4.29 -2.04 -11.44
C PRO A 638 4.65 -0.54 -11.40
N LEU A 639 5.64 -0.16 -10.58
CA LEU A 639 6.04 1.24 -10.40
C LEU A 639 6.45 1.93 -11.72
N LEU A 640 7.13 1.21 -12.60
CA LEU A 640 7.55 1.75 -13.90
C LEU A 640 6.33 2.07 -14.81
N GLU A 641 5.31 1.22 -14.77
CA GLU A 641 4.08 1.45 -15.52
C GLU A 641 3.27 2.60 -14.91
N LEU A 642 3.20 2.68 -13.57
CA LEU A 642 2.60 3.83 -12.89
C LEU A 642 3.29 5.15 -13.29
N ALA A 643 4.63 5.16 -13.27
CA ALA A 643 5.42 6.31 -13.67
C ALA A 643 5.16 6.68 -15.14
N ARG A 644 5.11 5.70 -16.04
CA ARG A 644 4.78 5.92 -17.45
C ARG A 644 3.39 6.53 -17.62
N ARG A 645 2.35 6.02 -16.94
CA ARG A 645 0.99 6.57 -17.01
C ARG A 645 0.94 8.00 -16.50
N ILE A 646 1.50 8.28 -15.33
CA ILE A 646 1.53 9.62 -14.74
C ILE A 646 2.29 10.61 -15.63
N THR A 647 3.37 10.19 -16.29
CA THR A 647 4.24 11.05 -17.10
C THR A 647 3.75 11.23 -18.53
N VAL A 648 3.16 10.21 -19.15
CA VAL A 648 2.76 10.22 -20.57
C VAL A 648 1.25 10.45 -20.75
N GLU A 649 0.40 9.80 -19.97
CA GLU A 649 -1.05 9.76 -20.23
C GLU A 649 -1.78 10.97 -19.67
N LYS A 650 -2.92 11.33 -20.27
CA LYS A 650 -3.77 12.38 -19.72
C LYS A 650 -4.51 11.84 -18.48
N PRO A 651 -4.65 12.63 -17.41
CA PRO A 651 -5.49 12.24 -16.28
C PRO A 651 -6.92 12.03 -16.78
N ALA A 652 -7.61 11.05 -16.19
CA ALA A 652 -9.00 10.82 -16.52
C ALA A 652 -9.87 12.04 -16.16
N GLU A 653 -11.01 12.18 -16.82
CA GLU A 653 -11.95 13.26 -16.53
C GLU A 653 -12.82 12.93 -15.32
N LEU A 654 -13.16 13.98 -14.55
CA LEU A 654 -14.16 13.89 -13.50
C LEU A 654 -15.57 13.69 -14.09
N PRO A 655 -16.49 13.04 -13.37
CA PRO A 655 -17.88 12.90 -13.78
C PRO A 655 -18.55 14.22 -14.18
N SER A 656 -19.41 14.18 -15.20
CA SER A 656 -20.04 15.37 -15.80
C SER A 656 -21.01 16.12 -14.86
N HIS A 657 -21.45 15.50 -13.77
CA HIS A 657 -22.29 16.15 -12.75
C HIS A 657 -21.51 17.17 -11.90
N TYR A 658 -20.17 17.12 -11.92
CA TYR A 658 -19.34 18.17 -11.32
C TYR A 658 -19.24 19.38 -12.24
N SER A 659 -19.24 20.57 -11.63
CA SER A 659 -19.21 21.86 -12.35
C SER A 659 -17.98 21.97 -13.25
N GLU A 660 -18.11 22.69 -14.37
CA GLU A 660 -16.99 22.93 -15.28
C GLU A 660 -15.82 23.62 -14.57
N ASN A 661 -16.10 24.53 -13.63
CA ASN A 661 -15.08 25.22 -12.86
C ASN A 661 -14.29 24.27 -11.95
N LEU A 662 -14.96 23.35 -11.25
CA LEU A 662 -14.28 22.31 -10.46
C LEU A 662 -13.45 21.37 -11.36
N ARG A 663 -14.02 20.93 -12.49
CA ARG A 663 -13.30 20.07 -13.46
C ARG A 663 -12.08 20.79 -14.05
N LYS A 664 -12.18 22.08 -14.33
CA LYS A 664 -11.08 22.92 -14.81
C LYS A 664 -10.00 23.11 -13.74
N LEU A 665 -10.39 23.36 -12.49
CA LEU A 665 -9.45 23.49 -11.38
C LEU A 665 -8.60 22.23 -11.19
N ILE A 666 -9.24 21.05 -11.14
CA ILE A 666 -8.51 19.78 -10.99
C ILE A 666 -7.60 19.51 -12.19
N ARG A 667 -8.04 19.84 -13.42
CA ARG A 667 -7.15 19.79 -14.61
C ARG A 667 -5.92 20.68 -14.47
N ASN A 668 -6.10 21.90 -13.95
CA ASN A 668 -5.00 22.84 -13.77
C ASN A 668 -4.02 22.37 -12.68
N MET A 669 -4.51 21.75 -11.60
CA MET A 669 -3.67 21.12 -10.56
C MET A 669 -2.89 19.91 -11.10
N LEU A 670 -3.50 19.13 -12.00
CA LEU A 670 -2.88 17.96 -12.65
C LEU A 670 -2.15 18.31 -13.96
N THR A 671 -1.72 19.57 -14.12
CA THR A 671 -0.84 19.97 -15.21
C THR A 671 0.53 19.31 -15.04
N LYS A 672 0.97 18.56 -16.06
CA LYS A 672 2.22 17.77 -15.97
C LYS A 672 3.47 18.63 -15.80
N ASP A 673 3.53 19.74 -16.52
CA ASP A 673 4.62 20.70 -16.42
C ASP A 673 4.48 21.53 -15.12
N PRO A 674 5.40 21.37 -14.15
CA PRO A 674 5.29 22.04 -12.85
C PRO A 674 5.36 23.57 -12.97
N SER A 675 6.00 24.12 -14.01
CA SER A 675 6.08 25.57 -14.21
C SER A 675 4.78 26.21 -14.71
N ARG A 676 3.89 25.40 -15.30
CA ARG A 676 2.57 25.81 -15.79
C ARG A 676 1.43 25.35 -14.88
N ARG A 677 1.75 24.59 -13.83
CA ARG A 677 0.78 24.12 -12.85
C ARG A 677 0.31 25.31 -12.01
N ILE A 678 -1.00 25.38 -11.79
CA ILE A 678 -1.61 26.46 -11.01
C ILE A 678 -0.99 26.50 -9.60
N THR A 679 -0.73 27.69 -9.08
CA THR A 679 -0.11 27.85 -7.75
C THR A 679 -1.18 27.87 -6.65
N SER A 680 -0.78 27.68 -5.38
CA SER A 680 -1.70 27.83 -4.25
C SER A 680 -2.35 29.23 -4.23
N ALA A 681 -1.57 30.28 -4.45
CA ALA A 681 -2.04 31.65 -4.52
C ALA A 681 -3.09 31.85 -5.62
N ASP A 682 -2.83 31.37 -6.83
CA ASP A 682 -3.79 31.46 -7.95
C ASP A 682 -5.09 30.69 -7.66
N ILE A 683 -5.00 29.56 -6.95
CA ILE A 683 -6.20 28.79 -6.56
C ILE A 683 -7.05 29.57 -5.56
N LEU A 684 -6.43 30.30 -4.62
CA LEU A 684 -7.14 31.12 -3.64
C LEU A 684 -7.90 32.28 -4.28
N GLU A 685 -7.48 32.75 -5.45
CA GLU A 685 -8.15 33.79 -6.22
C GLU A 685 -9.37 33.30 -7.01
N ILE A 686 -9.57 31.98 -7.13
CA ILE A 686 -10.74 31.41 -7.81
C ILE A 686 -12.01 31.79 -7.02
N PRO A 687 -13.05 32.39 -7.65
CA PRO A 687 -14.21 32.93 -6.95
C PRO A 687 -14.87 31.95 -5.97
N GLU A 688 -15.07 30.70 -6.38
CA GLU A 688 -15.69 29.67 -5.53
C GLU A 688 -14.83 29.27 -4.33
N VAL A 689 -13.50 29.35 -4.47
CA VAL A 689 -12.54 29.09 -3.39
C VAL A 689 -12.49 30.28 -2.43
N ALA A 690 -12.35 31.49 -2.96
CA ALA A 690 -12.35 32.73 -2.19
C ALA A 690 -13.64 32.91 -1.37
N GLU A 691 -14.80 32.61 -1.97
CA GLU A 691 -16.10 32.66 -1.30
C GLU A 691 -16.16 31.72 -0.08
N CYS A 692 -15.51 30.55 -0.16
CA CYS A 692 -15.46 29.61 0.96
C CYS A 692 -14.61 30.13 2.13
N LEU A 693 -13.55 30.90 1.87
CA LEU A 693 -12.66 31.45 2.90
C LEU A 693 -13.25 32.67 3.60
N THR A 694 -14.04 33.49 2.89
CA THR A 694 -14.75 34.63 3.51
C THR A 694 -15.86 34.23 4.49
N ARG A 695 -16.28 32.96 4.46
CA ARG A 695 -17.35 32.40 5.31
C ARG A 695 -16.84 31.63 6.53
N GLN A 696 -15.53 31.42 6.63
CA GLN A 696 -14.84 30.74 7.73
C GLN A 696 -14.24 31.77 8.68
#